data_AF-A0A8D9EYK6-F1
#
_entry.id   AF-A0A8D9EYK6-F1
#
_cell.length_a   1.000
_cell.length_b   1.000
_cell.length_c   1.000
_cell.angle_alpha   90.00
_cell.angle_beta   90.00
_cell.angle_gamma   90.00
#
_symmetry.space_group_name_H-M   'P 1'
#
loop_
_entity.id
_entity.type
_entity.pdbx_description
1 polymer ?
#
loop_
_entity_poly.entity_id
_entity_poly.type
_entity_poly.pdbx_seq_one_letter_code
_entity_poly.pdbx_strand_id
1 'polypeptide(L)'
;MVFSSIFPSRFYIYFLRRRFVVLKLILLVCLIWLTVAALLFMEDRNRPHVVLESLDNINSIDRQSVRNEGDNDMQPVAQAIVAETSSAETAEKNADKMVLHAPDKGEFGEDNNKMQYGEWGKPVILPQNLSSDIKKLVEEGWQRNAFNQYVSDLISVKRKLPDPRDEWCKVPGRYLKNLPQTSVIICFHNEAWSVLLRTVHSVLDRSPAHLLKEIILVDDYSDMPHLKKQLEEYMERFSKVKVIRASKREGLIRARLMGARHAAGPVLTYLDSHCECAEGWIEPLLDRIARNGTSVACPVIELILDNTFEVQFTRQGESPQVGGFSWDLGFNWHAIPERERKRHKNPAEPVWTPTMAGGLFSIDKAFFEKLGTYDSGFDIWGGENLELSFKTWMCGGTLEIVPCSHVGHIFRKRSPYKWRTGVNVLKRNSVRLAEVWMDEYKNYYFQRIGHDLGDFGDVNSRKELRRNLGCKSFKWYLDNIYPELFIPGDAVASGDISNDWSGMCIDSACKPTDMHKPVGLYPCHKQGGNQFWMMSKHGEIRRDEACLDYAGGDVILYPCHGSKGNQYFEYDYKNKRLKHGVSKQCMSISKDKKKLQVRECDPNDDTQNWNWDEYSPDKLPKNYDNNEIQKVGDY
;
A
#
# COMPACT_ATOMS: atom_id res chain seq x y z
N MET A 1 53.37 76.18 32.22
CA MET A 1 53.12 75.92 30.79
C MET A 1 53.15 74.41 30.56
N VAL A 2 52.21 73.95 29.74
CA VAL A 2 52.03 72.66 29.05
C VAL A 2 53.37 71.95 28.71
N PHE A 3 53.57 70.62 28.66
CA PHE A 3 52.80 69.55 27.99
C PHE A 3 53.40 68.15 28.29
N SER A 4 52.53 67.11 28.38
CA SER A 4 52.67 65.68 27.92
C SER A 4 53.87 64.82 28.36
N SER A 5 53.81 63.49 28.57
CA SER A 5 52.88 62.39 28.27
C SER A 5 53.50 61.09 28.79
N ILE A 6 52.72 60.03 29.12
CA ILE A 6 52.98 58.61 28.79
C ILE A 6 51.71 57.78 29.09
N PHE A 7 51.30 56.98 28.09
CA PHE A 7 50.22 55.98 28.09
C PHE A 7 50.66 54.66 28.75
N PRO A 8 49.69 53.78 29.10
CA PRO A 8 49.84 52.39 28.65
C PRO A 8 48.61 51.77 27.96
N SER A 9 48.91 51.23 26.78
CA SER A 9 48.44 50.01 26.11
C SER A 9 46.95 49.76 25.82
N ARG A 10 46.63 49.79 24.51
CA ARG A 10 45.38 49.32 23.87
C ARG A 10 45.10 47.81 24.02
N PHE A 11 46.00 47.03 24.61
CA PHE A 11 45.88 45.57 24.68
C PHE A 11 44.93 45.08 25.80
N TYR A 12 44.88 45.80 26.92
CA TYR A 12 44.09 45.39 28.10
C TYR A 12 42.57 45.55 27.87
N ILE A 13 42.16 46.59 27.14
CA ILE A 13 40.74 46.88 26.84
C ILE A 13 40.15 45.89 25.82
N TYR A 14 40.98 45.36 24.89
CA TYR A 14 40.53 44.40 23.89
C TYR A 14 40.23 43.02 24.51
N PHE A 15 41.01 42.61 25.52
CA PHE A 15 40.83 41.33 26.21
C PHE A 15 39.59 41.30 27.11
N LEU A 16 39.27 42.41 27.78
CA LEU A 16 38.05 42.54 28.59
C LEU A 16 36.77 42.51 27.73
N ARG A 17 36.76 43.13 26.54
CA ARG A 17 35.59 43.09 25.64
C ARG A 17 35.26 41.70 25.10
N ARG A 18 36.27 40.86 24.80
CA ARG A 18 36.03 39.48 24.30
C ARG A 18 35.44 38.55 25.37
N ARG A 19 35.84 38.67 26.65
CA ARG A 19 35.27 37.84 27.74
C ARG A 19 33.78 38.12 27.97
N PHE A 20 33.35 39.37 27.86
CA PHE A 20 31.93 39.73 27.99
C PHE A 20 31.06 39.27 26.81
N VAL A 21 31.62 39.18 25.60
CA VAL A 21 30.90 38.68 24.42
C VAL A 21 30.66 37.17 24.51
N VAL A 22 31.66 36.41 24.96
CA VAL A 22 31.53 34.96 25.18
C VAL A 22 30.52 34.67 26.30
N LEU A 23 30.56 35.44 27.39
CA LEU A 23 29.59 35.27 28.49
C LEU A 23 28.16 35.58 28.04
N LYS A 24 27.96 36.61 27.20
CA LYS A 24 26.66 36.96 26.62
C LYS A 24 26.14 35.89 25.65
N LEU A 25 27.03 35.29 24.85
CA LEU A 25 26.68 34.18 23.95
C LEU A 25 26.25 32.92 24.73
N ILE A 26 26.98 32.57 25.80
CA ILE A 26 26.62 31.44 26.66
C ILE A 26 25.26 31.68 27.33
N LEU A 27 25.01 32.88 27.87
CA LEU A 27 23.73 33.23 28.46
C LEU A 27 22.58 33.20 27.43
N LEU A 28 22.82 33.65 26.20
CA LEU A 28 21.82 33.62 25.13
C LEU A 28 21.48 32.17 24.73
N VAL A 29 22.48 31.30 24.59
CA VAL A 29 22.28 29.88 24.27
C VAL A 29 21.53 29.16 25.39
N CYS A 30 21.86 29.42 26.66
CA CYS A 30 21.13 28.86 27.80
C CYS A 30 19.67 29.35 27.84
N LEU A 31 19.43 30.64 27.52
CA LEU A 31 18.08 31.20 27.50
C LEU A 31 17.23 30.58 26.38
N ILE A 32 17.80 30.40 25.19
CA ILE A 32 17.16 29.74 24.05
C ILE A 32 16.85 28.28 24.38
N TRP A 33 17.80 27.56 25.01
CA TRP A 33 17.60 26.17 25.38
C TRP A 33 16.49 26.00 26.43
N LEU A 34 16.44 26.89 27.43
CA LEU A 34 15.37 26.91 28.44
C LEU A 34 14.01 27.27 27.84
N THR A 35 13.95 28.17 26.84
CA THR A 35 12.68 28.49 26.15
C THR A 35 12.20 27.35 25.28
N VAL A 36 13.09 26.67 24.56
CA VAL A 36 12.75 25.47 23.78
C VAL A 36 12.29 24.34 24.70
N ALA A 37 13.00 24.09 25.80
CA ALA A 37 12.59 23.08 26.78
C ALA A 37 11.22 23.40 27.40
N ALA A 38 10.95 24.67 27.73
CA ALA A 38 9.65 25.10 28.24
C ALA A 38 8.52 24.94 27.21
N LEU A 39 8.78 25.28 25.94
CA LEU A 39 7.80 25.10 24.86
C LEU A 39 7.47 23.62 24.64
N LEU A 40 8.48 22.74 24.62
CA LEU A 40 8.28 21.29 24.51
C LEU A 40 7.51 20.73 25.71
N PHE A 41 7.77 21.22 26.92
CA PHE A 41 7.05 20.80 28.13
C PHE A 41 5.59 21.32 28.16
N MET A 42 5.33 22.50 27.60
CA MET A 42 3.98 23.06 27.49
C MET A 42 3.17 22.37 26.39
N GLU A 43 3.82 21.92 25.32
CA GLU A 43 3.20 21.15 24.23
C GLU A 43 2.79 19.74 24.68
N ASP A 44 3.56 19.10 25.57
CA ASP A 44 3.23 17.79 26.14
C ASP A 44 2.08 17.86 27.16
N ARG A 45 1.94 18.98 27.88
CA ARG A 45 0.82 19.20 28.83
C ARG A 45 -0.51 19.57 28.18
N ASN A 46 -0.51 20.07 26.94
CA ASN A 46 -1.72 20.49 26.23
C ASN A 46 -2.30 19.42 25.29
N ARG A 47 -1.82 18.16 25.35
CA ARG A 47 -2.53 17.05 24.72
C ARG A 47 -3.82 16.75 25.48
N PRO A 48 -5.02 16.92 24.88
CA PRO A 48 -6.26 16.55 25.54
C PRO A 48 -6.31 15.03 25.74
N HIS A 49 -6.52 14.60 26.98
CA HIS A 49 -6.94 13.23 27.29
C HIS A 49 -8.35 13.02 26.71
N VAL A 50 -8.47 12.19 25.68
CA VAL A 50 -9.78 11.75 25.17
C VAL A 50 -10.30 10.65 26.10
N VAL A 51 -11.33 11.01 26.87
CA VAL A 51 -12.20 10.07 27.59
C VAL A 51 -13.20 9.50 26.56
N LEU A 52 -13.19 8.18 26.36
CA LEU A 52 -14.16 7.48 25.52
C LEU A 52 -15.42 7.19 26.36
N GLU A 53 -16.47 8.00 26.17
CA GLU A 53 -17.83 7.61 26.54
C GLU A 53 -18.57 6.99 25.34
N SER A 54 -19.30 5.93 25.68
CA SER A 54 -20.23 5.05 24.96
C SER A 54 -20.70 5.35 23.51
N LEU A 55 -20.73 4.24 22.77
CA LEU A 55 -21.34 3.93 21.48
C LEU A 55 -22.76 4.47 21.26
N ASP A 56 -23.03 4.98 20.05
CA ASP A 56 -24.06 4.46 19.13
C ASP A 56 -23.97 5.15 17.76
N ASN A 57 -24.18 4.38 16.68
CA ASN A 57 -24.11 4.72 15.25
C ASN A 57 -22.73 4.70 14.56
N ILE A 58 -22.29 3.50 14.17
CA ILE A 58 -21.33 3.33 13.07
C ILE A 58 -21.85 2.25 12.11
N ASN A 59 -22.60 2.69 11.10
CA ASN A 59 -22.65 2.03 9.80
C ASN A 59 -21.71 2.82 8.87
N SER A 60 -20.95 2.10 8.04
CA SER A 60 -19.86 2.55 7.15
C SER A 60 -18.52 2.88 7.83
N ILE A 61 -17.67 1.86 8.00
CA ILE A 61 -16.21 2.03 8.16
C ILE A 61 -15.55 1.59 6.86
N ASP A 62 -14.82 2.53 6.27
CA ASP A 62 -14.11 2.44 5.01
C ASP A 62 -12.75 1.72 5.16
N ARG A 63 -12.46 0.77 4.26
CA ARG A 63 -11.27 -0.11 4.24
C ARG A 63 -10.05 0.57 3.59
N GLN A 64 -9.66 1.78 4.03
CA GLN A 64 -8.56 2.53 3.36
C GLN A 64 -7.36 2.92 4.24
N SER A 65 -7.30 2.56 5.52
CA SER A 65 -6.16 2.92 6.37
C SER A 65 -4.98 1.94 6.27
N VAL A 66 -4.37 1.80 5.09
CA VAL A 66 -3.03 1.21 4.92
C VAL A 66 -2.28 1.96 3.80
N ARG A 67 -1.83 3.18 4.09
CA ARG A 67 -0.80 3.88 3.32
C ARG A 67 0.28 4.42 4.27
N ASN A 68 1.52 4.13 3.90
CA ASN A 68 2.79 4.21 4.62
C ASN A 68 3.10 5.51 5.38
N GLU A 69 3.97 5.39 6.40
CA GLU A 69 4.90 6.45 6.81
C GLU A 69 6.34 6.03 6.47
N GLY A 70 6.98 6.87 5.66
CA GLY A 70 8.43 6.96 5.49
C GLY A 70 8.84 8.42 5.62
N ASP A 71 10.00 8.62 6.24
CA ASP A 71 10.74 9.86 6.52
C ASP A 71 10.21 10.82 7.60
N ASN A 72 10.93 10.83 8.73
CA ASN A 72 11.61 12.04 9.19
C ASN A 72 12.89 11.70 9.99
N ASP A 73 13.86 12.60 9.84
CA ASP A 73 15.24 12.64 10.33
C ASP A 73 15.58 11.95 11.67
N MET A 74 16.68 11.19 11.67
CA MET A 74 17.52 11.10 12.87
C MET A 74 19.00 10.80 12.51
N GLN A 75 19.87 11.79 12.73
CA GLN A 75 21.32 11.62 12.73
C GLN A 75 21.82 10.89 14.00
N PRO A 76 23.00 10.24 13.95
CA PRO A 76 23.36 9.16 14.86
C PRO A 76 24.15 9.63 16.09
N VAL A 77 23.89 9.01 17.24
CA VAL A 77 24.87 8.97 18.34
C VAL A 77 25.23 7.51 18.58
N ALA A 78 26.37 7.11 18.02
CA ALA A 78 27.05 5.88 18.38
C ALA A 78 27.92 6.15 19.61
N GLN A 79 27.78 5.34 20.66
CA GLN A 79 28.87 5.05 21.59
C GLN A 79 28.71 3.62 22.11
N ALA A 80 29.69 2.79 21.76
CA ALA A 80 29.86 1.44 22.27
C ALA A 80 30.46 1.48 23.68
N ILE A 81 30.00 0.61 24.56
CA ILE A 81 30.80 0.08 25.67
C ILE A 81 30.66 -1.45 25.67
N VAL A 82 31.81 -2.10 25.53
CA VAL A 82 32.05 -3.54 25.64
C VAL A 82 32.28 -3.91 27.10
N ALA A 83 31.88 -5.14 27.46
CA ALA A 83 32.27 -6.00 28.59
C ALA A 83 31.00 -6.39 29.40
N GLU A 84 30.63 -7.65 29.57
CA GLU A 84 31.41 -8.76 30.11
C GLU A 84 30.65 -10.09 29.92
N THR A 85 31.41 -11.14 29.71
CA THR A 85 31.02 -12.53 29.47
C THR A 85 30.66 -13.24 30.78
N SER A 86 29.40 -13.66 30.96
CA SER A 86 29.04 -14.69 31.97
C SER A 86 27.66 -15.36 31.80
N SER A 87 27.00 -15.32 30.64
CA SER A 87 25.64 -15.87 30.47
C SER A 87 25.50 -17.09 29.55
N ALA A 88 26.62 -17.62 29.01
CA ALA A 88 26.57 -18.70 28.03
C ALA A 88 26.11 -20.06 28.61
N GLU A 89 26.40 -20.37 29.87
CA GLU A 89 26.04 -21.66 30.48
C GLU A 89 24.59 -21.74 30.99
N THR A 90 23.91 -20.60 31.15
CA THR A 90 22.49 -20.55 31.57
C THR A 90 21.52 -20.60 30.38
N ALA A 91 22.01 -20.30 29.17
CA ALA A 91 21.23 -20.34 27.94
C ALA A 91 21.00 -21.77 27.43
N GLU A 92 21.96 -22.69 27.59
CA GLU A 92 21.83 -24.08 27.15
C GLU A 92 20.79 -24.88 27.97
N LYS A 93 20.62 -24.60 29.26
CA LYS A 93 19.67 -25.34 30.11
C LYS A 93 18.19 -24.95 29.94
N ASN A 94 17.89 -23.83 29.26
CA ASN A 94 16.52 -23.40 28.97
C ASN A 94 16.07 -23.72 27.53
N ALA A 95 16.97 -24.16 26.65
CA ALA A 95 16.63 -24.50 25.27
C ALA A 95 15.75 -25.77 25.17
N ASP A 96 15.87 -26.70 26.12
CA ASP A 96 15.13 -27.97 26.15
C ASP A 96 13.66 -27.84 26.63
N LYS A 97 13.17 -26.63 26.93
CA LYS A 97 11.79 -26.37 27.40
C LYS A 97 10.91 -25.55 26.47
N MET A 98 11.39 -25.12 25.31
CA MET A 98 10.59 -24.32 24.35
C MET A 98 10.27 -25.10 23.07
N VAL A 99 9.67 -26.29 23.20
CA VAL A 99 8.88 -26.81 22.08
C VAL A 99 7.62 -25.95 22.01
N LEU A 100 7.58 -24.99 21.08
CA LEU A 100 6.35 -24.28 20.75
C LEU A 100 5.34 -25.31 20.21
N HIS A 101 4.48 -25.81 21.09
CA HIS A 101 3.34 -26.62 20.68
C HIS A 101 2.33 -25.71 20.02
N ALA A 102 2.16 -25.85 18.70
CA ALA A 102 1.01 -25.27 18.02
C ALA A 102 -0.25 -25.94 18.59
N PRO A 103 -1.33 -25.19 18.85
CA PRO A 103 -2.61 -25.80 19.21
C PRO A 103 -3.15 -26.62 18.02
N ASP A 104 -2.77 -27.89 17.93
CA ASP A 104 -3.28 -28.86 16.96
C ASP A 104 -4.81 -29.06 17.15
N LYS A 105 -5.27 -28.80 18.38
CA LYS A 105 -6.64 -28.52 18.77
C LYS A 105 -6.55 -27.38 19.79
N GLY A 106 -7.52 -26.48 19.86
CA GLY A 106 -7.62 -25.56 20.99
C GLY A 106 -7.91 -26.36 22.26
N GLU A 107 -6.89 -26.92 22.90
CA GLU A 107 -7.03 -27.81 24.05
C GLU A 107 -7.13 -27.00 25.34
N PHE A 108 -8.38 -26.64 25.67
CA PHE A 108 -8.93 -26.79 27.02
C PHE A 108 -10.13 -27.74 26.93
N GLY A 109 -10.48 -28.48 28.00
CA GLY A 109 -11.00 -29.88 28.05
C GLY A 109 -12.50 -30.18 27.80
N GLU A 110 -12.76 -31.39 27.26
CA GLU A 110 -14.01 -31.89 26.62
C GLU A 110 -15.23 -31.78 27.54
N ASP A 111 -15.86 -30.62 27.50
CA ASP A 111 -17.28 -30.46 27.77
C ASP A 111 -17.89 -29.78 26.53
N ASN A 112 -19.17 -30.05 26.22
CA ASN A 112 -19.92 -29.50 25.08
C ASN A 112 -20.12 -27.95 25.12
N ASN A 113 -19.23 -27.23 25.79
CA ASN A 113 -19.27 -25.81 26.13
C ASN A 113 -17.90 -25.10 25.95
N LYS A 114 -16.99 -25.65 25.12
CA LYS A 114 -15.66 -25.05 24.87
C LYS A 114 -15.66 -23.88 23.90
N MET A 115 -15.01 -22.81 24.32
CA MET A 115 -14.71 -21.65 23.49
C MET A 115 -13.62 -21.99 22.45
N GLN A 116 -13.99 -22.08 21.17
CA GLN A 116 -13.06 -22.30 20.06
C GLN A 116 -12.60 -20.95 19.52
N TYR A 117 -11.44 -20.47 19.98
CA TYR A 117 -10.89 -19.18 19.56
C TYR A 117 -10.66 -19.12 18.06
N GLY A 118 -11.21 -18.08 17.43
CA GLY A 118 -10.98 -17.79 16.02
C GLY A 118 -11.64 -18.74 15.03
N GLU A 119 -12.36 -19.77 15.50
CA GLU A 119 -13.03 -20.74 14.63
C GLU A 119 -14.09 -20.05 13.76
N TRP A 120 -14.23 -20.51 12.52
CA TRP A 120 -15.06 -19.88 11.49
C TRP A 120 -14.63 -18.45 11.17
N GLY A 121 -13.37 -18.10 11.41
CA GLY A 121 -12.82 -16.77 11.16
C GLY A 121 -13.36 -15.69 12.10
N LYS A 122 -13.99 -16.04 13.22
CA LYS A 122 -14.54 -15.08 14.19
C LYS A 122 -13.43 -14.31 14.93
N PRO A 123 -13.70 -13.08 15.42
CA PRO A 123 -12.72 -12.34 16.21
C PRO A 123 -12.42 -13.02 17.54
N VAL A 124 -11.16 -13.01 17.96
CA VAL A 124 -10.75 -13.29 19.33
C VAL A 124 -10.60 -11.98 20.08
N ILE A 125 -11.51 -11.73 21.02
CA ILE A 125 -11.52 -10.51 21.83
C ILE A 125 -10.89 -10.82 23.18
N LEU A 126 -9.75 -10.21 23.46
CA LEU A 126 -9.11 -10.30 24.77
C LEU A 126 -9.91 -9.50 25.82
N PRO A 127 -10.02 -9.96 27.08
CA PRO A 127 -10.71 -9.22 28.13
C PRO A 127 -10.00 -7.89 28.43
N GLN A 128 -10.74 -6.87 28.88
CA GLN A 128 -10.17 -5.54 29.16
C GLN A 128 -9.12 -5.58 30.29
N ASN A 129 -9.33 -6.41 31.31
CA ASN A 129 -8.45 -6.56 32.45
C ASN A 129 -7.48 -7.74 32.27
N LEU A 130 -6.49 -7.56 31.40
CA LEU A 130 -5.39 -8.53 31.23
C LEU A 130 -4.39 -8.47 32.40
N SER A 131 -3.86 -9.63 32.79
CA SER A 131 -2.72 -9.70 33.71
C SER A 131 -1.49 -9.01 33.10
N SER A 132 -0.56 -8.57 33.94
CA SER A 132 0.71 -7.95 33.50
C SER A 132 1.48 -8.83 32.51
N ASP A 133 1.49 -10.14 32.75
CA ASP A 133 2.23 -11.10 31.95
C ASP A 133 1.63 -11.24 30.55
N ILE A 134 0.30 -11.29 30.44
CA ILE A 134 -0.37 -11.35 29.13
C ILE A 134 -0.21 -10.04 28.37
N LYS A 135 -0.31 -8.89 29.04
CA LYS A 135 -0.06 -7.57 28.40
C LYS A 135 1.34 -7.52 27.79
N LYS A 136 2.34 -8.01 28.52
CA LYS A 136 3.72 -8.10 28.02
C LYS A 136 3.84 -9.01 26.80
N LEU A 137 3.21 -10.19 26.80
CA LEU A 137 3.22 -11.10 25.64
C LEU A 137 2.55 -10.47 24.40
N VAL A 138 1.43 -9.77 24.60
CA VAL A 138 0.74 -9.03 23.52
C VAL A 138 1.67 -7.95 22.96
N GLU A 139 2.26 -7.11 23.81
CA GLU A 139 3.17 -6.04 23.40
C GLU A 139 4.40 -6.59 22.65
N GLU A 140 5.04 -7.63 23.17
CA GLU A 140 6.18 -8.29 22.51
C GLU A 140 5.79 -8.85 21.14
N GLY A 141 4.61 -9.45 21.03
CA GLY A 141 4.07 -9.96 19.76
C GLY A 141 3.92 -8.85 18.72
N TRP A 142 3.34 -7.72 19.11
CA TRP A 142 3.21 -6.53 18.27
C TRP A 142 4.56 -5.94 17.89
N GLN A 143 5.51 -5.85 18.82
CA GLN A 143 6.85 -5.33 18.56
C GLN A 143 7.63 -6.21 17.58
N ARG A 144 7.52 -7.54 17.69
CA ARG A 144 8.24 -8.47 16.80
C ARG A 144 7.60 -8.61 15.42
N ASN A 145 6.27 -8.69 15.35
CA ASN A 145 5.60 -9.12 14.11
C ASN A 145 4.65 -8.09 13.48
N ALA A 146 4.38 -6.97 14.18
CA ALA A 146 3.41 -5.96 13.76
C ALA A 146 1.96 -6.46 13.64
N PHE A 147 1.61 -7.50 14.40
CA PHE A 147 0.26 -7.99 14.66
C PHE A 147 0.22 -8.65 16.05
N ASN A 148 -0.98 -8.96 16.54
CA ASN A 148 -1.19 -9.58 17.83
C ASN A 148 -0.85 -11.09 17.82
N GLN A 149 0.44 -11.41 17.93
CA GLN A 149 0.92 -12.79 17.95
C GLN A 149 0.25 -13.60 19.07
N TYR A 150 0.04 -13.01 20.25
CA TYR A 150 -0.59 -13.71 21.37
C TYR A 150 -1.99 -14.23 20.99
N VAL A 151 -2.81 -13.41 20.33
CA VAL A 151 -4.11 -13.86 19.80
C VAL A 151 -3.94 -14.96 18.77
N SER A 152 -2.98 -14.83 17.84
CA SER A 152 -2.70 -15.89 16.88
C SER A 152 -2.35 -17.21 17.56
N ASP A 153 -1.55 -17.17 18.61
CA ASP A 153 -1.07 -18.38 19.31
C ASP A 153 -2.20 -19.10 20.06
N LEU A 154 -3.33 -18.43 20.36
CA LEU A 154 -4.54 -19.04 20.91
C LEU A 154 -5.39 -19.75 19.84
N ILE A 155 -5.27 -19.37 18.58
CA ILE A 155 -6.10 -19.86 17.48
C ILE A 155 -5.47 -21.11 16.89
N SER A 156 -6.28 -22.15 16.71
CA SER A 156 -5.81 -23.39 16.06
C SER A 156 -5.16 -23.10 14.71
N VAL A 157 -4.03 -23.76 14.43
CA VAL A 157 -3.39 -23.70 13.11
C VAL A 157 -4.23 -24.40 12.03
N LYS A 158 -5.30 -25.11 12.43
CA LYS A 158 -6.28 -25.78 11.56
C LYS A 158 -7.69 -25.23 11.69
N ARG A 159 -7.85 -23.99 12.21
CA ARG A 159 -9.19 -23.39 12.40
C ARG A 159 -10.00 -23.44 11.12
N LYS A 160 -11.31 -23.72 11.20
CA LYS A 160 -12.19 -23.66 10.02
C LYS A 160 -12.49 -22.23 9.61
N LEU A 161 -12.82 -22.04 8.33
CA LEU A 161 -13.33 -20.80 7.75
C LEU A 161 -14.66 -21.07 7.04
N PRO A 162 -15.56 -20.09 6.94
CA PRO A 162 -16.75 -20.21 6.09
C PRO A 162 -16.34 -20.35 4.61
N ASP A 163 -17.25 -20.85 3.77
CA ASP A 163 -17.09 -20.82 2.30
C ASP A 163 -17.65 -19.49 1.77
N PRO A 164 -16.79 -18.52 1.38
CA PRO A 164 -17.23 -17.19 0.98
C PRO A 164 -17.72 -17.13 -0.47
N ARG A 165 -17.51 -18.20 -1.25
CA ARG A 165 -17.73 -18.16 -2.69
C ARG A 165 -19.20 -17.88 -3.01
N ASP A 166 -19.41 -17.09 -4.06
CA ASP A 166 -20.73 -16.85 -4.63
C ASP A 166 -21.37 -18.17 -5.10
N GLU A 167 -22.70 -18.28 -5.03
CA GLU A 167 -23.42 -19.48 -5.50
C GLU A 167 -23.18 -19.74 -6.99
N TRP A 168 -22.95 -18.68 -7.77
CA TRP A 168 -22.49 -18.80 -9.15
C TRP A 168 -21.25 -19.68 -9.21
N CYS A 169 -20.23 -19.44 -8.40
CA CYS A 169 -18.97 -20.17 -8.37
C CYS A 169 -19.12 -21.67 -8.05
N LYS A 170 -20.19 -22.06 -7.36
CA LYS A 170 -20.42 -23.44 -6.87
C LYS A 170 -21.19 -24.32 -7.85
N VAL A 171 -21.72 -23.74 -8.94
CA VAL A 171 -22.47 -24.48 -9.96
C VAL A 171 -21.64 -25.65 -10.52
N PRO A 172 -22.17 -26.89 -10.52
CA PRO A 172 -21.46 -28.07 -11.04
C PRO A 172 -21.02 -27.89 -12.49
N GLY A 173 -19.82 -28.35 -12.81
CA GLY A 173 -19.27 -28.30 -14.18
C GLY A 173 -18.73 -26.92 -14.61
N ARG A 174 -18.68 -25.94 -13.70
CA ARG A 174 -18.11 -24.61 -13.99
C ARG A 174 -16.63 -24.65 -14.35
N TYR A 175 -15.86 -25.41 -13.58
CA TYR A 175 -14.41 -25.56 -13.78
C TYR A 175 -14.11 -26.79 -14.64
N LEU A 176 -13.01 -26.74 -15.39
CA LEU A 176 -12.50 -27.88 -16.14
C LEU A 176 -12.22 -29.06 -15.20
N LYS A 177 -12.49 -30.28 -15.66
CA LYS A 177 -12.26 -31.50 -14.86
C LYS A 177 -10.78 -31.83 -14.68
N ASN A 178 -9.97 -31.58 -15.71
CA ASN A 178 -8.54 -31.88 -15.73
C ASN A 178 -7.76 -30.58 -15.54
N LEU A 179 -7.54 -30.20 -14.28
CA LEU A 179 -6.75 -29.02 -13.92
C LEU A 179 -5.26 -29.39 -13.73
N PRO A 180 -4.32 -28.49 -14.06
CA PRO A 180 -2.90 -28.71 -13.85
C PRO A 180 -2.57 -28.75 -12.35
N GLN A 181 -1.55 -29.52 -11.96
CA GLN A 181 -1.05 -29.47 -10.59
C GLN A 181 -0.29 -28.16 -10.33
N THR A 182 -0.26 -27.72 -9.07
CA THR A 182 0.50 -26.54 -8.65
C THR A 182 1.53 -26.88 -7.58
N SER A 183 2.70 -26.23 -7.66
CA SER A 183 3.63 -26.09 -6.54
C SER A 183 3.30 -24.78 -5.83
N VAL A 184 2.93 -24.84 -4.54
CA VAL A 184 2.67 -23.65 -3.74
C VAL A 184 3.98 -23.18 -3.10
N ILE A 185 4.37 -21.93 -3.30
CA ILE A 185 5.62 -21.37 -2.81
C ILE A 185 5.30 -20.32 -1.74
N ILE A 186 5.80 -20.53 -0.53
CA ILE A 186 5.64 -19.63 0.61
C ILE A 186 7.02 -19.17 1.05
N CYS A 187 7.35 -17.91 0.80
CA CYS A 187 8.60 -17.31 1.28
C CYS A 187 8.37 -16.70 2.66
N PHE A 188 9.32 -16.89 3.57
CA PHE A 188 9.23 -16.35 4.92
C PHE A 188 10.59 -15.89 5.44
N HIS A 189 10.56 -14.90 6.32
CA HIS A 189 11.70 -14.46 7.11
C HIS A 189 11.17 -14.08 8.49
N ASN A 190 11.66 -14.71 9.55
CA ASN A 190 11.29 -14.39 10.93
C ASN A 190 9.77 -14.31 11.18
N GLU A 191 9.03 -15.26 10.59
CA GLU A 191 7.58 -15.34 10.75
C GLU A 191 7.18 -15.97 12.10
N ALA A 192 6.06 -15.52 12.66
CA ALA A 192 5.47 -16.16 13.83
C ALA A 192 5.09 -17.62 13.54
N TRP A 193 5.41 -18.51 14.49
CA TRP A 193 5.19 -19.96 14.35
C TRP A 193 3.73 -20.31 14.02
N SER A 194 2.77 -19.79 14.80
CA SER A 194 1.34 -20.09 14.61
C SER A 194 0.83 -19.65 13.24
N VAL A 195 1.27 -18.48 12.76
CA VAL A 195 0.84 -17.89 11.50
C VAL A 195 1.42 -18.64 10.29
N LEU A 196 2.72 -18.95 10.32
CA LEU A 196 3.36 -19.73 9.26
C LEU A 196 2.71 -21.12 9.14
N LEU A 197 2.54 -21.82 10.27
CA LEU A 197 1.90 -23.14 10.27
C LEU A 197 0.44 -23.07 9.81
N ARG A 198 -0.32 -22.06 10.23
CA ARG A 198 -1.72 -21.88 9.79
C ARG A 198 -1.82 -21.67 8.29
N THR A 199 -0.86 -20.95 7.70
CA THR A 199 -0.77 -20.82 6.24
C THR A 199 -0.59 -22.18 5.58
N VAL A 200 0.40 -22.97 6.03
CA VAL A 200 0.70 -24.30 5.48
C VAL A 200 -0.49 -25.25 5.62
N HIS A 201 -1.10 -25.32 6.81
CA HIS A 201 -2.25 -26.17 7.05
C HIS A 201 -3.47 -25.72 6.23
N SER A 202 -3.70 -24.42 6.06
CA SER A 202 -4.80 -23.96 5.20
C SER A 202 -4.66 -24.45 3.75
N VAL A 203 -3.43 -24.52 3.23
CA VAL A 203 -3.15 -25.06 1.89
C VAL A 203 -3.35 -26.57 1.87
N LEU A 204 -2.79 -27.30 2.84
CA LEU A 204 -2.91 -28.77 2.93
C LEU A 204 -4.36 -29.22 3.08
N ASP A 205 -5.12 -28.56 3.94
CA ASP A 205 -6.46 -28.97 4.34
C ASP A 205 -7.54 -28.57 3.31
N ARG A 206 -7.31 -27.51 2.50
CA ARG A 206 -8.32 -26.94 1.57
C ARG A 206 -7.90 -26.95 0.10
N SER A 207 -6.87 -27.72 -0.25
CA SER A 207 -6.49 -27.94 -1.65
C SER A 207 -6.70 -29.41 -2.01
N PRO A 208 -7.41 -29.73 -3.11
CA PRO A 208 -7.56 -31.12 -3.52
C PRO A 208 -6.22 -31.83 -3.72
N ALA A 209 -6.09 -33.03 -3.14
CA ALA A 209 -4.81 -33.74 -3.10
C ALA A 209 -4.22 -34.04 -4.50
N HIS A 210 -5.06 -34.14 -5.53
CA HIS A 210 -4.61 -34.36 -6.90
C HIS A 210 -4.11 -33.08 -7.60
N LEU A 211 -4.45 -31.88 -7.08
CA LEU A 211 -4.01 -30.59 -7.62
C LEU A 211 -2.77 -30.05 -6.90
N LEU A 212 -2.63 -30.31 -5.61
CA LEU A 212 -1.45 -29.89 -4.85
C LEU A 212 -0.26 -30.82 -5.11
N LYS A 213 0.71 -30.37 -5.90
CA LYS A 213 1.94 -31.12 -6.16
C LYS A 213 2.83 -31.16 -4.92
N GLU A 214 3.10 -29.98 -4.38
CA GLU A 214 3.98 -29.76 -3.22
C GLU A 214 3.79 -28.34 -2.67
N ILE A 215 4.26 -28.12 -1.44
CA ILE A 215 4.41 -26.83 -0.79
C ILE A 215 5.91 -26.62 -0.55
N ILE A 216 6.46 -25.51 -1.04
CA ILE A 216 7.86 -25.13 -0.89
C ILE A 216 7.93 -23.94 0.05
N LEU A 217 8.43 -24.18 1.26
CA LEU A 217 8.73 -23.15 2.26
C LEU A 217 10.14 -22.63 2.03
N VAL A 218 10.29 -21.38 1.63
CA VAL A 218 11.59 -20.75 1.39
C VAL A 218 11.94 -19.83 2.55
N ASP A 219 12.87 -20.28 3.40
CA ASP A 219 13.46 -19.48 4.48
C ASP A 219 14.48 -18.49 3.90
N ASP A 220 14.12 -17.20 3.85
CA ASP A 220 15.01 -16.09 3.48
C ASP A 220 15.89 -15.68 4.67
N TYR A 221 16.66 -16.64 5.18
CA TYR A 221 17.68 -16.43 6.21
C TYR A 221 17.13 -15.89 7.55
N SER A 222 16.10 -16.54 8.08
CA SER A 222 15.56 -16.26 9.43
C SER A 222 16.62 -16.48 10.51
N ASP A 223 16.51 -15.80 11.64
CA ASP A 223 17.37 -16.00 12.83
C ASP A 223 16.59 -16.55 14.05
N MET A 224 15.26 -16.57 13.99
CA MET A 224 14.43 -17.14 15.06
C MET A 224 14.64 -18.66 15.22
N PRO A 225 14.96 -19.17 16.42
CA PRO A 225 15.27 -20.58 16.65
C PRO A 225 14.17 -21.55 16.20
N HIS A 226 12.89 -21.20 16.41
CA HIS A 226 11.75 -22.06 16.04
C HIS A 226 11.62 -22.28 14.53
N LEU A 227 12.21 -21.42 13.70
CA LEU A 227 12.20 -21.55 12.24
C LEU A 227 13.33 -22.43 11.70
N LYS A 228 14.20 -22.95 12.58
CA LYS A 228 15.34 -23.80 12.22
C LYS A 228 14.96 -25.28 12.31
N LYS A 229 15.67 -26.05 13.13
CA LYS A 229 15.50 -27.50 13.25
C LYS A 229 14.07 -27.90 13.61
N GLN A 230 13.43 -27.14 14.51
CA GLN A 230 12.05 -27.42 14.94
C GLN A 230 11.06 -27.36 13.78
N LEU A 231 11.21 -26.40 12.85
CA LEU A 231 10.35 -26.30 11.67
C LEU A 231 10.56 -27.49 10.73
N GLU A 232 11.82 -27.91 10.52
CA GLU A 232 12.14 -29.09 9.71
C GLU A 232 11.48 -30.35 10.27
N GLU A 233 11.70 -30.64 11.55
CA GLU A 233 11.12 -31.78 12.26
C GLU A 233 9.57 -31.74 12.24
N TYR A 234 8.96 -30.56 12.39
CA TYR A 234 7.51 -30.42 12.31
C TYR A 234 6.98 -30.76 10.90
N MET A 235 7.68 -30.31 9.85
CA MET A 235 7.25 -30.41 8.46
C MET A 235 7.55 -31.77 7.81
N GLU A 236 8.52 -32.53 8.32
CA GLU A 236 8.84 -33.91 7.86
C GLU A 236 7.63 -34.86 7.88
N ARG A 237 6.64 -34.59 8.73
CA ARG A 237 5.39 -35.36 8.81
C ARG A 237 4.47 -35.19 7.61
N PHE A 238 4.70 -34.17 6.78
CA PHE A 238 3.88 -33.86 5.61
C PHE A 238 4.68 -34.08 4.33
N SER A 239 4.45 -35.21 3.66
CA SER A 239 5.22 -35.64 2.48
C SER A 239 5.23 -34.67 1.29
N LYS A 240 4.28 -33.73 1.26
CA LYS A 240 4.18 -32.68 0.24
C LYS A 240 4.89 -31.39 0.61
N VAL A 241 5.42 -31.24 1.82
CA VAL A 241 6.05 -30.00 2.28
C VAL A 241 7.57 -30.14 2.22
N LYS A 242 8.24 -29.13 1.67
CA LYS A 242 9.70 -29.04 1.61
C LYS A 242 10.15 -27.70 2.16
N VAL A 243 11.19 -27.71 3.00
CA VAL A 243 11.84 -26.49 3.50
C VAL A 243 13.14 -26.28 2.73
N ILE A 244 13.32 -25.07 2.20
CA ILE A 244 14.51 -24.63 1.47
C ILE A 244 15.07 -23.42 2.19
N ARG A 245 16.39 -23.37 2.37
CA ARG A 245 17.05 -22.27 3.09
C ARG A 245 17.98 -21.48 2.20
N ALA A 246 17.83 -20.16 2.20
CA ALA A 246 18.82 -19.26 1.63
C ALA A 246 20.08 -19.22 2.51
N SER A 247 21.25 -19.14 1.88
CA SER A 247 22.54 -19.05 2.58
C SER A 247 22.83 -17.66 3.15
N LYS A 248 22.09 -16.64 2.70
CA LYS A 248 22.12 -15.26 3.17
C LYS A 248 20.76 -14.62 2.93
N ARG A 249 20.49 -13.48 3.56
CA ARG A 249 19.25 -12.72 3.35
C ARG A 249 19.24 -12.07 1.96
N GLU A 250 18.48 -12.66 1.06
CA GLU A 250 18.36 -12.29 -0.35
C GLU A 250 17.16 -11.37 -0.61
N GLY A 251 16.11 -11.46 0.21
CA GLY A 251 14.86 -10.74 0.03
C GLY A 251 13.77 -11.55 -0.66
N LEU A 252 12.53 -11.05 -0.58
CA LEU A 252 11.33 -11.71 -1.09
C LEU A 252 11.47 -12.10 -2.57
N ILE A 253 11.94 -11.19 -3.41
CA ILE A 253 11.98 -11.39 -4.87
C ILE A 253 12.88 -12.58 -5.21
N ARG A 254 14.08 -12.62 -4.64
CA ARG A 254 15.06 -13.69 -4.88
C ARG A 254 14.69 -14.99 -4.17
N ALA A 255 14.04 -14.92 -3.02
CA ALA A 255 13.45 -16.08 -2.36
C ALA A 255 12.37 -16.73 -3.24
N ARG A 256 11.50 -15.93 -3.88
CA ARG A 256 10.50 -16.43 -4.84
C ARG A 256 11.14 -17.10 -6.06
N LEU A 257 12.23 -16.54 -6.59
CA LEU A 257 13.02 -17.15 -7.67
C LEU A 257 13.72 -18.44 -7.22
N MET A 258 14.14 -18.53 -5.96
CA MET A 258 14.67 -19.77 -5.39
C MET A 258 13.58 -20.84 -5.30
N GLY A 259 12.38 -20.51 -4.82
CA GLY A 259 11.24 -21.42 -4.79
C GLY A 259 10.84 -21.90 -6.20
N ALA A 260 10.77 -21.00 -7.17
CA ALA A 260 10.43 -21.32 -8.57
C ALA A 260 11.37 -22.36 -9.18
N ARG A 261 12.68 -22.24 -8.90
CA ARG A 261 13.70 -23.18 -9.38
C ARG A 261 13.55 -24.59 -8.81
N HIS A 262 13.00 -24.73 -7.62
CA HIS A 262 12.77 -26.02 -6.96
C HIS A 262 11.38 -26.61 -7.22
N ALA A 263 10.46 -25.82 -7.77
CA ALA A 263 9.10 -26.26 -8.08
C ALA A 263 9.08 -27.29 -9.22
N ALA A 264 8.38 -28.40 -8.99
CA ALA A 264 8.16 -29.47 -9.96
C ALA A 264 6.77 -29.41 -10.63
N GLY A 265 5.83 -28.64 -10.08
CA GLY A 265 4.50 -28.44 -10.65
C GLY A 265 4.54 -27.55 -11.90
N PRO A 266 3.64 -27.78 -12.88
CA PRO A 266 3.52 -26.93 -14.06
C PRO A 266 2.98 -25.53 -13.75
N VAL A 267 2.23 -25.37 -12.65
CA VAL A 267 1.79 -24.07 -12.14
C VAL A 267 2.54 -23.70 -10.87
N LEU A 268 2.95 -22.44 -10.77
CA LEU A 268 3.48 -21.84 -9.55
C LEU A 268 2.37 -21.05 -8.88
N THR A 269 2.10 -21.30 -7.60
CA THR A 269 1.17 -20.50 -6.80
C THR A 269 1.92 -19.89 -5.63
N TYR A 270 2.04 -18.56 -5.62
CA TYR A 270 2.71 -17.83 -4.56
C TYR A 270 1.71 -17.45 -3.47
N LEU A 271 2.13 -17.59 -2.21
CA LEU A 271 1.43 -17.09 -1.05
C LEU A 271 2.45 -16.42 -0.10
N ASP A 272 2.01 -15.39 0.60
CA ASP A 272 2.76 -14.88 1.76
C ASP A 272 2.64 -15.87 2.94
N SER A 273 3.55 -15.76 3.90
CA SER A 273 3.64 -16.65 5.08
C SER A 273 2.60 -16.41 6.17
N HIS A 274 1.65 -15.52 5.91
CA HIS A 274 0.61 -15.08 6.83
C HIS A 274 -0.74 -14.99 6.12
N CYS A 275 -1.11 -16.10 5.49
CA CYS A 275 -2.33 -16.25 4.73
C CYS A 275 -3.20 -17.39 5.27
N GLU A 276 -4.50 -17.36 4.96
CA GLU A 276 -5.40 -18.48 5.18
C GLU A 276 -6.29 -18.69 3.96
N CYS A 277 -6.12 -19.82 3.28
CA CYS A 277 -6.90 -20.15 2.09
C CYS A 277 -8.34 -20.49 2.45
N ALA A 278 -9.33 -20.02 1.68
CA ALA A 278 -10.73 -20.43 1.85
C ALA A 278 -11.01 -21.80 1.18
N GLU A 279 -12.19 -22.36 1.42
CA GLU A 279 -12.65 -23.57 0.73
C GLU A 279 -12.76 -23.32 -0.78
N GLY A 280 -12.22 -24.25 -1.58
CA GLY A 280 -12.28 -24.18 -3.05
C GLY A 280 -11.55 -22.98 -3.67
N TRP A 281 -10.51 -22.48 -3.01
CA TRP A 281 -9.73 -21.33 -3.46
C TRP A 281 -8.89 -21.62 -4.71
N ILE A 282 -8.43 -22.86 -4.93
CA ILE A 282 -7.36 -23.13 -5.90
C ILE A 282 -7.89 -23.52 -7.28
N GLU A 283 -9.01 -24.23 -7.36
CA GLU A 283 -9.63 -24.69 -8.61
C GLU A 283 -9.96 -23.54 -9.56
N PRO A 284 -10.55 -22.41 -9.10
CA PRO A 284 -10.83 -21.27 -9.97
C PRO A 284 -9.55 -20.66 -10.56
N LEU A 285 -8.46 -20.59 -9.79
CA LEU A 285 -7.17 -20.05 -10.26
C LEU A 285 -6.55 -20.95 -11.33
N LEU A 286 -6.52 -22.26 -11.07
CA LEU A 286 -5.98 -23.25 -12.00
C LEU A 286 -6.81 -23.39 -13.27
N ASP A 287 -8.14 -23.20 -13.19
CA ASP A 287 -9.03 -23.20 -14.35
C ASP A 287 -8.68 -22.08 -15.33
N ARG A 288 -8.33 -20.88 -14.83
CA ARG A 288 -7.88 -19.78 -15.70
C ARG A 288 -6.63 -20.14 -16.48
N ILE A 289 -5.64 -20.69 -15.80
CA ILE A 289 -4.36 -21.09 -16.40
C ILE A 289 -4.54 -22.27 -17.36
N ALA A 290 -5.39 -23.24 -17.01
CA ALA A 290 -5.72 -24.37 -17.87
C ALA A 290 -6.38 -23.95 -19.19
N ARG A 291 -7.23 -22.92 -19.15
CA ARG A 291 -7.86 -22.35 -20.35
C ARG A 291 -6.92 -21.49 -21.17
N ASN A 292 -6.01 -20.77 -20.49
CA ASN A 292 -5.02 -19.94 -21.13
C ASN A 292 -3.71 -19.94 -20.33
N GLY A 293 -2.68 -20.61 -20.85
CA GLY A 293 -1.38 -20.71 -20.20
C GLY A 293 -0.61 -19.39 -20.09
N THR A 294 -1.09 -18.30 -20.69
CA THR A 294 -0.50 -16.95 -20.52
C THR A 294 -1.27 -16.08 -19.52
N SER A 295 -2.26 -16.64 -18.83
CA SER A 295 -3.00 -15.94 -17.78
C SER A 295 -2.28 -16.03 -16.43
N VAL A 296 -2.25 -14.91 -15.72
CA VAL A 296 -1.83 -14.79 -14.33
C VAL A 296 -3.08 -14.54 -13.50
N ALA A 297 -3.39 -15.47 -12.61
CA ALA A 297 -4.65 -15.46 -11.85
C ALA A 297 -4.38 -15.12 -10.38
N CYS A 298 -5.06 -14.11 -9.88
CA CYS A 298 -4.96 -13.64 -8.50
C CYS A 298 -6.27 -13.94 -7.75
N PRO A 299 -6.21 -14.42 -6.49
CA PRO A 299 -7.39 -14.52 -5.66
C PRO A 299 -7.89 -13.13 -5.23
N VAL A 300 -9.12 -13.04 -4.76
CA VAL A 300 -9.56 -11.96 -3.88
C VAL A 300 -8.78 -12.09 -2.56
N ILE A 301 -8.06 -11.04 -2.22
CA ILE A 301 -7.28 -10.98 -0.98
C ILE A 301 -8.18 -10.43 0.12
N GLU A 302 -8.53 -11.29 1.06
CA GLU A 302 -9.43 -10.95 2.17
C GLU A 302 -8.64 -10.45 3.38
N LEU A 303 -9.26 -9.58 4.17
CA LEU A 303 -8.60 -8.99 5.34
C LEU A 303 -8.65 -9.94 6.54
N ILE A 304 -7.50 -10.33 7.06
CA ILE A 304 -7.36 -10.89 8.40
C ILE A 304 -6.94 -9.75 9.34
N LEU A 305 -7.78 -9.40 10.31
CA LEU A 305 -7.48 -8.31 11.25
C LEU A 305 -6.24 -8.63 12.08
N ASP A 306 -5.27 -7.70 12.09
CA ASP A 306 -4.00 -7.82 12.79
C ASP A 306 -4.14 -7.91 14.32
N ASN A 307 -5.28 -7.49 14.88
CA ASN A 307 -5.53 -7.44 16.31
C ASN A 307 -6.30 -8.65 16.88
N THR A 308 -7.33 -9.11 16.19
CA THR A 308 -8.33 -10.10 16.64
C THR A 308 -8.35 -11.34 15.77
N PHE A 309 -7.66 -11.33 14.63
CA PHE A 309 -7.62 -12.42 13.65
C PHE A 309 -9.00 -12.79 13.06
N GLU A 310 -9.97 -11.89 13.13
CA GLU A 310 -11.20 -12.00 12.34
C GLU A 310 -10.85 -12.01 10.84
N VAL A 311 -11.47 -12.92 10.09
CA VAL A 311 -11.36 -12.95 8.63
C VAL A 311 -12.60 -12.26 8.05
N GLN A 312 -12.39 -11.13 7.39
CA GLN A 312 -13.46 -10.34 6.80
C GLN A 312 -13.56 -10.60 5.30
N PHE A 313 -14.46 -11.50 4.93
CA PHE A 313 -14.75 -11.80 3.53
C PHE A 313 -15.51 -10.68 2.83
N THR A 314 -15.23 -10.50 1.55
CA THR A 314 -16.04 -9.68 0.63
C THR A 314 -17.43 -10.29 0.52
N ARG A 315 -18.49 -9.47 0.58
CA ARG A 315 -19.86 -10.03 0.63
C ARG A 315 -20.26 -10.61 -0.72
N GLN A 316 -21.15 -11.60 -0.70
CA GLN A 316 -21.73 -12.16 -1.92
C GLN A 316 -22.45 -11.06 -2.72
N GLY A 317 -22.26 -11.07 -4.04
CA GLY A 317 -22.77 -10.03 -4.94
C GLY A 317 -21.98 -8.72 -4.96
N GLU A 318 -21.03 -8.50 -4.05
CA GLU A 318 -20.10 -7.36 -4.13
C GLU A 318 -18.97 -7.67 -5.12
N SER A 319 -18.59 -6.67 -5.92
CA SER A 319 -17.45 -6.79 -6.83
C SER A 319 -16.14 -6.59 -6.08
N PRO A 320 -15.08 -7.38 -6.36
CA PRO A 320 -13.77 -7.13 -5.77
C PRO A 320 -13.18 -5.83 -6.32
N GLN A 321 -12.09 -5.38 -5.70
CA GLN A 321 -11.27 -4.30 -6.22
C GLN A 321 -10.26 -4.83 -7.24
N VAL A 322 -9.87 -3.98 -8.18
CA VAL A 322 -8.77 -4.23 -9.12
C VAL A 322 -7.54 -3.41 -8.71
N GLY A 323 -6.35 -3.90 -9.03
CA GLY A 323 -5.10 -3.24 -8.78
C GLY A 323 -4.81 -2.13 -9.81
N GLY A 324 -4.37 -0.98 -9.32
CA GLY A 324 -3.80 0.10 -10.11
C GLY A 324 -2.41 0.48 -9.64
N PHE A 325 -1.96 1.65 -10.09
CA PHE A 325 -0.81 2.34 -9.55
C PHE A 325 -0.92 3.84 -9.81
N SER A 326 -0.20 4.64 -9.03
CA SER A 326 -0.02 6.07 -9.26
C SER A 326 1.37 6.37 -9.84
N TRP A 327 1.61 7.58 -10.33
CA TRP A 327 2.88 7.93 -11.00
C TRP A 327 4.12 7.97 -10.09
N ASP A 328 3.94 7.82 -8.78
CA ASP A 328 5.01 7.51 -7.82
C ASP A 328 5.39 6.02 -7.80
N LEU A 329 4.73 5.21 -8.65
CA LEU A 329 4.85 3.76 -8.72
C LEU A 329 4.41 3.04 -7.44
N GLY A 330 3.53 3.67 -6.66
CA GLY A 330 2.82 3.03 -5.56
C GLY A 330 1.62 2.22 -6.07
N PHE A 331 1.47 0.99 -5.56
CA PHE A 331 0.28 0.18 -5.79
C PHE A 331 -0.94 0.74 -5.03
N ASN A 332 -2.11 0.64 -5.63
CA ASN A 332 -3.38 1.04 -5.03
C ASN A 332 -4.53 0.14 -5.52
N TRP A 333 -5.65 0.18 -4.80
CA TRP A 333 -6.87 -0.54 -5.16
C TRP A 333 -7.90 0.43 -5.72
N HIS A 334 -8.58 0.01 -6.79
CA HIS A 334 -9.66 0.75 -7.42
C HIS A 334 -10.92 -0.10 -7.54
N ALA A 335 -12.07 0.56 -7.60
CA ALA A 335 -13.29 -0.10 -8.04
C ALA A 335 -13.14 -0.58 -9.50
N ILE A 336 -13.89 -1.63 -9.86
CA ILE A 336 -13.89 -2.13 -11.23
C ILE A 336 -14.41 -1.03 -12.18
N PRO A 337 -13.64 -0.62 -13.19
CA PRO A 337 -14.08 0.44 -14.10
C PRO A 337 -15.26 -0.03 -14.94
N GLU A 338 -16.12 0.92 -15.33
CA GLU A 338 -17.36 0.62 -16.06
C GLU A 338 -17.12 -0.16 -17.36
N ARG A 339 -16.01 0.14 -18.06
CA ARG A 339 -15.57 -0.59 -19.25
C ARG A 339 -15.40 -2.08 -18.99
N GLU A 340 -14.82 -2.43 -17.84
CA GLU A 340 -14.62 -3.82 -17.44
C GLU A 340 -15.93 -4.43 -16.92
N ARG A 341 -16.69 -3.70 -16.09
CA ARG A 341 -18.00 -4.17 -15.60
C ARG A 341 -18.95 -4.59 -16.72
N LYS A 342 -19.01 -3.81 -17.81
CA LYS A 342 -19.86 -4.10 -18.98
C LYS A 342 -19.49 -5.38 -19.74
N ARG A 343 -18.30 -5.95 -19.52
CA ARG A 343 -17.88 -7.22 -20.13
C ARG A 343 -18.47 -8.44 -19.44
N HIS A 344 -18.94 -8.28 -18.20
CA HIS A 344 -19.39 -9.36 -17.35
C HIS A 344 -20.91 -9.38 -17.23
N LYS A 345 -21.47 -10.58 -17.13
CA LYS A 345 -22.89 -10.81 -16.87
C LYS A 345 -23.14 -11.12 -15.39
N ASN A 346 -22.11 -11.56 -14.67
CA ASN A 346 -22.17 -11.87 -13.25
C ASN A 346 -20.94 -11.26 -12.51
N PRO A 347 -21.12 -10.68 -11.31
CA PRO A 347 -20.01 -10.06 -10.56
C PRO A 347 -18.92 -11.04 -10.10
N ALA A 348 -19.20 -12.34 -10.12
CA ALA A 348 -18.25 -13.38 -9.74
C ALA A 348 -17.37 -13.88 -10.90
N GLU A 349 -17.55 -13.34 -12.11
CA GLU A 349 -16.68 -13.64 -13.26
C GLU A 349 -15.26 -13.08 -13.06
N PRO A 350 -14.20 -13.76 -13.55
CA PRO A 350 -12.84 -13.23 -13.50
C PRO A 350 -12.72 -11.87 -14.19
N VAL A 351 -12.11 -10.90 -13.51
CA VAL A 351 -12.02 -9.51 -13.97
C VAL A 351 -10.59 -9.13 -14.30
N TRP A 352 -10.41 -8.39 -15.39
CA TRP A 352 -9.09 -7.88 -15.76
C TRP A 352 -8.63 -6.81 -14.79
N THR A 353 -7.38 -6.92 -14.36
CA THR A 353 -6.76 -5.98 -13.44
C THR A 353 -5.50 -5.37 -14.05
N PRO A 354 -5.35 -4.03 -14.08
CA PRO A 354 -4.15 -3.38 -14.60
C PRO A 354 -2.86 -3.86 -13.92
N THR A 355 -2.91 -4.00 -12.61
CA THR A 355 -1.81 -4.47 -11.77
C THR A 355 -2.28 -5.50 -10.75
N MET A 356 -1.35 -6.16 -10.06
CA MET A 356 -1.64 -7.01 -8.91
C MET A 356 -0.90 -6.51 -7.67
N ALA A 357 -1.42 -6.85 -6.49
CA ALA A 357 -0.71 -6.63 -5.22
C ALA A 357 0.62 -7.42 -5.19
N GLY A 358 0.64 -8.59 -5.84
CA GLY A 358 1.84 -9.41 -6.05
C GLY A 358 2.17 -10.38 -4.92
N GLY A 359 1.53 -10.28 -3.75
CA GLY A 359 1.66 -11.26 -2.66
C GLY A 359 1.20 -12.66 -3.06
N LEU A 360 0.00 -12.72 -3.65
CA LEU A 360 -0.74 -13.96 -3.90
C LEU A 360 -1.15 -14.04 -5.38
N PHE A 361 -0.69 -15.07 -6.09
CA PHE A 361 -1.08 -15.32 -7.49
C PHE A 361 -0.67 -16.72 -7.95
N SER A 362 -1.31 -17.21 -9.01
CA SER A 362 -0.95 -18.41 -9.74
C SER A 362 -0.52 -18.06 -11.17
N ILE A 363 0.53 -18.72 -11.67
CA ILE A 363 1.07 -18.52 -13.01
C ILE A 363 1.59 -19.85 -13.58
N ASP A 364 1.41 -20.09 -14.87
CA ASP A 364 2.09 -21.18 -15.57
C ASP A 364 3.61 -21.01 -15.48
N LYS A 365 4.32 -22.07 -15.08
CA LYS A 365 5.77 -22.02 -14.86
C LYS A 365 6.52 -21.69 -16.15
N ALA A 366 6.13 -22.27 -17.28
CA ALA A 366 6.79 -22.01 -18.56
C ALA A 366 6.52 -20.58 -19.04
N PHE A 367 5.32 -20.04 -18.77
CA PHE A 367 5.04 -18.63 -19.04
C PHE A 367 5.86 -17.69 -18.14
N PHE A 368 5.98 -18.00 -16.84
CA PHE A 368 6.82 -17.21 -15.92
C PHE A 368 8.28 -17.18 -16.39
N GLU A 369 8.82 -18.33 -16.81
CA GLU A 369 10.17 -18.44 -17.40
C GLU A 369 10.29 -17.67 -18.72
N LYS A 370 9.29 -17.75 -19.60
CA LYS A 370 9.23 -16.99 -20.86
C LYS A 370 9.27 -15.48 -20.63
N LEU A 371 8.61 -14.97 -19.59
CA LEU A 371 8.67 -13.56 -19.18
C LEU A 371 10.02 -13.17 -18.55
N GLY A 372 10.96 -14.10 -18.47
CA GLY A 372 12.26 -13.94 -17.82
C GLY A 372 12.13 -13.82 -16.31
N THR A 373 11.11 -14.44 -15.71
CA THR A 373 10.79 -14.45 -14.28
C THR A 373 10.70 -13.02 -13.69
N TYR A 374 11.05 -12.80 -12.43
CA TYR A 374 11.32 -11.46 -11.91
C TYR A 374 12.67 -10.93 -12.39
N ASP A 375 12.84 -9.60 -12.43
CA ASP A 375 14.17 -9.00 -12.56
C ASP A 375 15.03 -9.34 -11.34
N SER A 376 16.04 -10.21 -11.52
CA SER A 376 16.98 -10.60 -10.46
C SER A 376 17.84 -9.44 -9.96
N GLY A 377 17.89 -8.34 -10.72
CA GLY A 377 18.48 -7.09 -10.32
C GLY A 377 17.65 -6.31 -9.30
N PHE A 378 16.40 -6.66 -9.03
CA PHE A 378 15.65 -6.03 -7.93
C PHE A 378 16.23 -6.49 -6.58
N ASP A 379 16.24 -5.59 -5.61
CA ASP A 379 16.73 -5.87 -4.26
C ASP A 379 15.55 -5.96 -3.29
N ILE A 380 15.65 -6.85 -2.30
CA ILE A 380 14.68 -7.11 -1.22
C ILE A 380 13.22 -7.27 -1.65
N TRP A 381 12.52 -6.15 -1.83
CA TRP A 381 11.07 -6.06 -2.05
C TRP A 381 10.73 -4.71 -2.69
N GLY A 382 9.63 -4.67 -3.44
CA GLY A 382 9.02 -3.47 -3.98
C GLY A 382 9.20 -3.33 -5.49
N GLY A 383 8.11 -2.99 -6.17
CA GLY A 383 8.04 -2.79 -7.61
C GLY A 383 7.89 -4.08 -8.43
N GLU A 384 8.21 -5.25 -7.88
CA GLU A 384 8.15 -6.53 -8.62
C GLU A 384 6.72 -6.89 -9.06
N ASN A 385 5.74 -6.48 -8.27
CA ASN A 385 4.33 -6.69 -8.56
C ASN A 385 3.89 -5.90 -9.79
N LEU A 386 4.30 -4.62 -9.90
CA LEU A 386 4.06 -3.79 -11.07
C LEU A 386 4.86 -4.29 -12.27
N GLU A 387 6.11 -4.71 -12.06
CA GLU A 387 6.98 -5.19 -13.12
C GLU A 387 6.41 -6.43 -13.83
N LEU A 388 5.97 -7.42 -13.04
CA LEU A 388 5.34 -8.61 -13.59
C LEU A 388 3.97 -8.31 -14.20
N SER A 389 3.23 -7.33 -13.68
CA SER A 389 1.97 -6.86 -14.27
C SER A 389 2.20 -6.30 -15.68
N PHE A 390 3.19 -5.41 -15.83
CA PHE A 390 3.54 -4.80 -17.12
C PHE A 390 4.05 -5.84 -18.11
N LYS A 391 4.95 -6.75 -17.68
CA LYS A 391 5.38 -7.90 -18.49
C LYS A 391 4.20 -8.71 -19.01
N THR A 392 3.31 -9.10 -18.11
CA THR A 392 2.18 -9.97 -18.44
C THR A 392 1.33 -9.33 -19.53
N TRP A 393 0.87 -8.10 -19.32
CA TRP A 393 0.03 -7.42 -20.30
C TRP A 393 0.74 -7.07 -21.59
N MET A 394 1.93 -6.47 -21.50
CA MET A 394 2.64 -5.96 -22.67
C MET A 394 3.22 -7.09 -23.52
N CYS A 395 3.45 -8.28 -22.96
CA CYS A 395 4.06 -9.41 -23.67
C CYS A 395 3.07 -10.54 -23.99
N GLY A 396 1.76 -10.25 -24.04
CA GLY A 396 0.74 -11.14 -24.61
C GLY A 396 0.05 -12.10 -23.63
N GLY A 397 0.12 -11.81 -22.33
CA GLY A 397 -0.65 -12.49 -21.29
C GLY A 397 -1.88 -11.70 -20.84
N THR A 398 -2.60 -12.24 -19.85
CA THR A 398 -3.67 -11.54 -19.13
C THR A 398 -3.42 -11.60 -17.62
N LEU A 399 -3.83 -10.56 -16.91
CA LEU A 399 -3.76 -10.50 -15.44
C LEU A 399 -5.19 -10.34 -14.90
N GLU A 400 -5.59 -11.25 -14.03
CA GLU A 400 -6.99 -11.41 -13.63
C GLU A 400 -7.14 -11.54 -12.12
N ILE A 401 -8.10 -10.81 -11.54
CA ILE A 401 -8.64 -11.15 -10.21
C ILE A 401 -9.75 -12.16 -10.42
N VAL A 402 -9.75 -13.26 -9.67
CA VAL A 402 -10.72 -14.34 -9.79
C VAL A 402 -11.65 -14.31 -8.57
N PRO A 403 -12.86 -13.73 -8.68
CA PRO A 403 -13.77 -13.56 -7.53
C PRO A 403 -14.16 -14.85 -6.83
N CYS A 404 -14.12 -15.99 -7.53
CA CYS A 404 -14.42 -17.29 -6.94
C CYS A 404 -13.29 -17.86 -6.06
N SER A 405 -12.12 -17.22 -6.00
CA SER A 405 -10.98 -17.64 -5.20
C SER A 405 -10.72 -16.61 -4.10
N HIS A 406 -10.73 -17.04 -2.85
CA HIS A 406 -10.53 -16.15 -1.69
C HIS A 406 -9.38 -16.66 -0.83
N VAL A 407 -8.49 -15.75 -0.45
CA VAL A 407 -7.40 -16.03 0.48
C VAL A 407 -7.27 -14.87 1.46
N GLY A 408 -7.41 -15.16 2.76
CA GLY A 408 -7.18 -14.18 3.80
C GLY A 408 -5.69 -13.85 3.93
N HIS A 409 -5.37 -12.58 4.19
CA HIS A 409 -4.02 -12.06 4.42
C HIS A 409 -4.00 -11.12 5.62
N ILE A 410 -2.96 -11.22 6.45
CA ILE A 410 -2.74 -10.29 7.57
C ILE A 410 -2.09 -9.00 7.05
N PHE A 411 -2.89 -7.94 6.93
CA PHE A 411 -2.37 -6.61 6.57
C PHE A 411 -1.73 -5.94 7.79
N ARG A 412 -0.42 -5.71 7.71
CA ARG A 412 0.36 -5.06 8.77
C ARG A 412 0.43 -3.56 8.54
N LYS A 413 0.37 -2.77 9.62
CA LYS A 413 0.56 -1.31 9.56
C LYS A 413 2.02 -0.89 9.38
N ARG A 414 2.96 -1.76 9.69
CA ARG A 414 4.41 -1.53 9.54
C ARG A 414 5.12 -2.80 9.13
N SER A 415 6.23 -2.67 8.40
CA SER A 415 7.13 -3.79 8.13
C SER A 415 7.93 -4.13 9.40
N PRO A 416 7.91 -5.37 9.89
CA PRO A 416 8.71 -5.78 11.05
C PRO A 416 10.17 -6.07 10.70
N TYR A 417 10.55 -6.02 9.42
CA TYR A 417 11.85 -6.49 8.96
C TYR A 417 12.91 -5.38 8.92
N LYS A 418 14.15 -5.75 9.26
CA LYS A 418 15.29 -4.83 9.15
C LYS A 418 15.62 -4.58 7.68
N TRP A 419 15.67 -3.31 7.30
CA TRP A 419 16.12 -2.88 5.97
C TRP A 419 17.64 -2.75 5.94
N ARG A 420 18.25 -2.89 4.75
CA ARG A 420 19.67 -2.58 4.58
C ARG A 420 19.87 -1.07 4.73
N THR A 421 20.88 -0.67 5.49
CA THR A 421 21.22 0.74 5.69
C THR A 421 21.88 1.34 4.45
N GLY A 422 21.57 2.59 4.13
CA GLY A 422 22.25 3.36 3.09
C GLY A 422 21.78 3.18 1.64
N VAL A 423 20.75 2.37 1.38
CA VAL A 423 20.18 2.19 0.02
C VAL A 423 18.66 2.37 0.06
N ASN A 424 18.15 3.29 -0.76
CA ASN A 424 16.71 3.37 -1.01
C ASN A 424 16.31 2.29 -2.01
N VAL A 425 16.05 1.08 -1.49
CA VAL A 425 15.74 -0.12 -2.27
C VAL A 425 14.50 0.06 -3.16
N LEU A 426 13.46 0.71 -2.63
CA LEU A 426 12.23 0.97 -3.38
C LEU A 426 12.50 1.88 -4.57
N LYS A 427 13.17 3.02 -4.35
CA LYS A 427 13.55 3.94 -5.44
C LYS A 427 14.34 3.21 -6.52
N ARG A 428 15.32 2.42 -6.10
CA ARG A 428 16.18 1.65 -7.01
C ARG A 428 15.37 0.70 -7.90
N ASN A 429 14.50 -0.11 -7.32
CA ASN A 429 13.68 -1.07 -8.08
C ASN A 429 12.69 -0.34 -9.00
N SER A 430 12.05 0.72 -8.53
CA SER A 430 11.13 1.54 -9.32
C SER A 430 11.82 2.22 -10.51
N VAL A 431 13.06 2.70 -10.36
CA VAL A 431 13.84 3.24 -11.49
C VAL A 431 14.14 2.13 -12.52
N ARG A 432 14.55 0.93 -12.08
CA ARG A 432 14.78 -0.21 -13.00
C ARG A 432 13.52 -0.57 -13.79
N LEU A 433 12.39 -0.66 -13.10
CA LEU A 433 11.08 -0.91 -13.69
C LEU A 433 10.75 0.15 -14.75
N ALA A 434 10.85 1.44 -14.36
CA ALA A 434 10.51 2.55 -15.22
C ALA A 434 11.39 2.62 -16.47
N GLU A 435 12.70 2.39 -16.31
CA GLU A 435 13.67 2.34 -17.41
C GLU A 435 13.37 1.25 -18.44
N VAL A 436 12.84 0.11 -18.01
CA VAL A 436 12.60 -1.03 -18.90
C VAL A 436 11.20 -0.98 -19.52
N TRP A 437 10.19 -0.56 -18.77
CA TRP A 437 8.79 -0.83 -19.10
C TRP A 437 7.94 0.40 -19.40
N MET A 438 8.34 1.61 -18.99
CA MET A 438 7.46 2.78 -19.07
C MET A 438 7.73 3.71 -20.26
N ASP A 439 8.66 3.39 -21.14
CA ASP A 439 9.01 4.21 -22.32
C ASP A 439 9.22 5.69 -21.96
N GLU A 440 8.58 6.64 -22.63
CA GLU A 440 8.63 8.08 -22.32
C GLU A 440 7.91 8.45 -21.02
N TYR A 441 6.99 7.62 -20.54
CA TYR A 441 6.18 7.88 -19.34
C TYR A 441 6.97 7.73 -18.04
N LYS A 442 8.16 7.13 -18.08
CA LYS A 442 9.09 7.09 -16.94
C LYS A 442 9.43 8.49 -16.40
N ASN A 443 9.34 9.51 -17.25
CA ASN A 443 9.62 10.89 -16.86
C ASN A 443 8.67 11.40 -15.78
N TYR A 444 7.42 10.92 -15.71
CA TYR A 444 6.49 11.30 -14.64
C TYR A 444 6.94 10.79 -13.26
N TYR A 445 7.51 9.58 -13.21
CA TYR A 445 8.12 9.07 -11.98
C TYR A 445 9.42 9.80 -11.68
N PHE A 446 10.27 10.02 -12.69
CA PHE A 446 11.55 10.72 -12.52
C PHE A 446 11.38 12.14 -11.97
N GLN A 447 10.39 12.89 -12.43
CA GLN A 447 10.06 14.21 -11.90
C GLN A 447 9.74 14.18 -10.40
N ARG A 448 8.98 13.17 -9.94
CA ARG A 448 8.58 13.02 -8.53
C ARG A 448 9.75 12.72 -7.59
N ILE A 449 10.79 12.07 -8.11
CA ILE A 449 12.03 11.83 -7.37
C ILE A 449 13.10 12.91 -7.64
N GLY A 450 12.71 14.06 -8.20
CA GLY A 450 13.62 15.17 -8.49
C GLY A 450 14.69 14.85 -9.53
N HIS A 451 14.41 13.88 -10.42
CA HIS A 451 15.35 13.31 -11.39
C HIS A 451 16.61 12.66 -10.80
N ASP A 452 16.66 12.44 -9.47
CA ASP A 452 17.74 11.70 -8.83
C ASP A 452 17.51 10.18 -8.94
N LEU A 453 17.96 9.62 -10.06
CA LEU A 453 17.83 8.20 -10.36
C LEU A 453 18.67 7.30 -9.44
N GLY A 454 19.75 7.83 -8.85
CA GLY A 454 20.74 7.04 -8.13
C GLY A 454 21.38 5.94 -8.98
N ASP A 455 22.10 5.01 -8.32
CA ASP A 455 22.58 3.79 -8.96
C ASP A 455 21.50 2.70 -8.92
N PHE A 456 20.96 2.39 -10.10
CA PHE A 456 19.97 1.34 -10.29
C PHE A 456 20.53 0.10 -10.99
N GLY A 457 21.83 0.07 -11.32
CA GLY A 457 22.51 -1.01 -12.02
C GLY A 457 22.08 -1.23 -13.47
N ASP A 458 22.71 -2.21 -14.14
CA ASP A 458 22.42 -2.52 -15.54
C ASP A 458 21.01 -3.13 -15.74
N VAL A 459 20.34 -2.69 -16.81
CA VAL A 459 19.01 -3.16 -17.23
C VAL A 459 18.99 -3.63 -18.69
N ASN A 460 20.14 -3.73 -19.36
CA ASN A 460 20.21 -4.05 -20.78
C ASN A 460 19.61 -5.42 -21.11
N SER A 461 19.88 -6.44 -20.30
CA SER A 461 19.30 -7.78 -20.47
C SER A 461 17.77 -7.77 -20.38
N ARG A 462 17.20 -6.90 -19.53
CA ARG A 462 15.75 -6.73 -19.39
C ARG A 462 15.14 -6.01 -20.59
N LYS A 463 15.80 -4.96 -21.09
CA LYS A 463 15.42 -4.26 -22.33
C LYS A 463 15.49 -5.18 -23.55
N GLU A 464 16.52 -6.04 -23.61
CA GLU A 464 16.66 -7.03 -24.68
C GLU A 464 15.57 -8.09 -24.65
N LEU A 465 15.26 -8.63 -23.46
CA LEU A 465 14.14 -9.56 -23.33
C LEU A 465 12.83 -8.94 -23.82
N ARG A 466 12.54 -7.69 -23.42
CA ARG A 466 11.33 -6.97 -23.87
C ARG A 466 11.26 -6.87 -25.39
N ARG A 467 12.39 -6.60 -26.07
CA ARG A 467 12.47 -6.59 -27.54
C ARG A 467 12.25 -7.97 -28.14
N ASN A 468 12.92 -9.00 -27.61
CA ASN A 468 12.88 -10.37 -28.13
C ASN A 468 11.48 -11.00 -28.01
N LEU A 469 10.72 -10.64 -26.97
CA LEU A 469 9.34 -11.06 -26.80
C LEU A 469 8.34 -10.29 -27.67
N GLY A 470 8.77 -9.23 -28.36
CA GLY A 470 7.89 -8.38 -29.18
C GLY A 470 6.84 -7.66 -28.33
N CYS A 471 7.17 -7.28 -27.10
CA CYS A 471 6.21 -6.67 -26.19
C CYS A 471 5.72 -5.30 -26.70
N LYS A 472 4.47 -4.98 -26.39
CA LYS A 472 3.83 -3.70 -26.72
C LYS A 472 4.48 -2.53 -25.98
N SER A 473 4.17 -1.30 -26.42
CA SER A 473 4.60 -0.07 -25.75
C SER A 473 3.80 0.17 -24.47
N PHE A 474 4.34 1.00 -23.58
CA PHE A 474 3.62 1.45 -22.40
C PHE A 474 2.41 2.30 -22.76
N LYS A 475 2.50 3.08 -23.86
CA LYS A 475 1.34 3.77 -24.42
C LYS A 475 0.20 2.78 -24.75
N TRP A 476 0.51 1.67 -25.40
CA TRP A 476 -0.49 0.64 -25.67
C TRP A 476 -1.10 0.08 -24.39
N TYR A 477 -0.29 -0.14 -23.35
CA TYR A 477 -0.78 -0.57 -22.04
C TYR A 477 -1.76 0.45 -21.43
N LEU A 478 -1.42 1.74 -21.44
CA LEU A 478 -2.32 2.80 -20.96
C LEU A 478 -3.59 2.88 -21.80
N ASP A 479 -3.50 2.81 -23.13
CA ASP A 479 -4.68 2.95 -24.00
C ASP A 479 -5.65 1.74 -23.91
N ASN A 480 -5.14 0.53 -23.66
CA ASN A 480 -5.92 -0.71 -23.79
C ASN A 480 -6.21 -1.41 -22.47
N ILE A 481 -5.29 -1.32 -21.51
CA ILE A 481 -5.36 -2.04 -20.24
C ILE A 481 -5.79 -1.11 -19.12
N TYR A 482 -5.16 0.07 -19.02
CA TYR A 482 -5.44 1.03 -17.96
C TYR A 482 -5.79 2.46 -18.46
N PRO A 483 -6.81 2.63 -19.32
CA PRO A 483 -7.19 3.94 -19.86
C PRO A 483 -7.81 4.87 -18.82
N GLU A 484 -8.18 4.33 -17.66
CA GLU A 484 -8.70 5.09 -16.53
C GLU A 484 -7.60 5.80 -15.72
N LEU A 485 -6.32 5.44 -15.90
CA LEU A 485 -5.21 6.15 -15.27
C LEU A 485 -5.08 7.55 -15.85
N PHE A 486 -5.18 8.56 -15.00
CA PHE A 486 -4.97 9.94 -15.40
C PHE A 486 -3.51 10.18 -15.75
N ILE A 487 -3.24 10.65 -16.96
CA ILE A 487 -1.90 11.01 -17.45
C ILE A 487 -1.71 12.52 -17.28
N PRO A 488 -0.74 13.01 -16.49
CA PRO A 488 -0.56 14.43 -16.24
C PRO A 488 -0.40 15.28 -17.51
N GLY A 489 0.28 14.77 -18.54
CA GLY A 489 0.42 15.46 -19.82
C GLY A 489 -0.89 15.71 -20.57
N ASP A 490 -1.94 14.96 -20.27
CA ASP A 490 -3.28 15.10 -20.86
C ASP A 490 -4.17 16.10 -20.09
N ALA A 491 -3.64 16.74 -19.03
CA ALA A 491 -4.37 17.74 -18.28
C ALA A 491 -4.79 18.91 -19.18
N VAL A 492 -6.07 19.29 -19.10
CA VAL A 492 -6.66 20.42 -19.82
C VAL A 492 -6.32 21.73 -19.14
N ALA A 493 -6.17 21.72 -17.82
CA ALA A 493 -5.67 22.84 -17.03
C ALA A 493 -4.66 22.35 -16.00
N SER A 494 -3.69 23.19 -15.64
CA SER A 494 -2.69 22.87 -14.62
C SER A 494 -2.17 24.12 -13.92
N GLY A 495 -1.66 23.93 -12.71
CA GLY A 495 -1.08 24.98 -11.88
C GLY A 495 -2.00 25.40 -10.74
N ASP A 496 -1.79 26.62 -10.24
CA ASP A 496 -2.61 27.15 -9.16
C ASP A 496 -4.02 27.49 -9.67
N ILE A 497 -5.01 27.30 -8.81
CA ILE A 497 -6.39 27.77 -9.03
C ILE A 497 -6.59 29.02 -8.17
N SER A 498 -6.41 30.21 -8.76
CA SER A 498 -6.40 31.48 -8.04
C SER A 498 -7.69 32.27 -8.20
N ASN A 499 -8.02 33.05 -7.16
CA ASN A 499 -9.10 34.04 -7.20
C ASN A 499 -8.53 35.44 -6.96
N ASP A 500 -8.57 36.29 -8.00
CA ASP A 500 -7.93 37.61 -7.98
C ASP A 500 -8.53 38.56 -6.94
N TRP A 501 -9.84 38.50 -6.70
CA TRP A 501 -10.53 39.33 -5.71
C TRP A 501 -10.02 39.07 -4.28
N SER A 502 -9.77 37.81 -3.94
CA SER A 502 -9.32 37.44 -2.60
C SER A 502 -7.80 37.45 -2.44
N GLY A 503 -7.05 37.19 -3.52
CA GLY A 503 -5.62 36.86 -3.50
C GLY A 503 -5.31 35.44 -3.00
N MET A 504 -6.34 34.58 -2.90
CA MET A 504 -6.24 33.23 -2.37
C MET A 504 -6.25 32.19 -3.49
N CYS A 505 -5.61 31.07 -3.23
CA CYS A 505 -5.55 29.89 -4.09
C CYS A 505 -6.18 28.69 -3.37
N ILE A 506 -6.72 27.75 -4.14
CA ILE A 506 -7.15 26.44 -3.62
C ILE A 506 -5.92 25.69 -3.12
N ASP A 507 -5.94 25.27 -1.86
CA ASP A 507 -4.79 24.69 -1.17
C ASP A 507 -5.21 23.46 -0.36
N SER A 508 -4.48 22.37 -0.53
CA SER A 508 -4.56 21.23 0.38
C SER A 508 -3.27 20.43 0.35
N ALA A 509 -2.92 19.72 1.43
CA ALA A 509 -1.78 18.81 1.46
C ALA A 509 -2.07 17.44 0.82
N CYS A 510 -3.34 17.10 0.54
CA CYS A 510 -3.80 15.85 -0.08
C CYS A 510 -3.13 14.58 0.49
N LYS A 511 -2.79 14.60 1.78
CA LYS A 511 -2.32 13.39 2.46
C LYS A 511 -3.51 12.45 2.65
N PRO A 512 -3.28 11.16 2.89
CA PRO A 512 -4.36 10.24 3.27
C PRO A 512 -5.19 10.76 4.46
N THR A 513 -4.55 11.46 5.41
CA THR A 513 -5.22 12.09 6.55
C THR A 513 -6.11 13.26 6.18
N ASP A 514 -5.98 13.82 4.99
CA ASP A 514 -6.75 14.95 4.49
C ASP A 514 -7.94 14.50 3.63
N MET A 515 -8.03 13.21 3.31
CA MET A 515 -9.19 12.66 2.60
C MET A 515 -10.46 12.84 3.44
N HIS A 516 -11.56 13.09 2.74
CA HIS A 516 -12.89 13.42 3.27
C HIS A 516 -12.95 14.72 4.08
N LYS A 517 -11.89 15.53 4.09
CA LYS A 517 -11.88 16.85 4.77
C LYS A 517 -12.11 17.98 3.77
N PRO A 518 -12.67 19.11 4.23
CA PRO A 518 -12.82 20.32 3.41
C PRO A 518 -11.49 20.78 2.81
N VAL A 519 -11.53 21.17 1.54
CA VAL A 519 -10.38 21.77 0.85
C VAL A 519 -10.22 23.22 1.29
N GLY A 520 -8.99 23.62 1.57
CA GLY A 520 -8.67 24.92 2.13
C GLY A 520 -8.42 25.99 1.07
N LEU A 521 -8.25 27.21 1.60
CA LEU A 521 -7.75 28.36 0.86
C LEU A 521 -6.47 28.84 1.55
N TYR A 522 -5.47 29.22 0.76
CA TYR A 522 -4.24 29.82 1.28
C TYR A 522 -3.78 30.95 0.35
N PRO A 523 -3.06 31.98 0.84
CA PRO A 523 -2.46 32.98 -0.04
C PRO A 523 -1.65 32.33 -1.18
N CYS A 524 -1.88 32.79 -2.41
CA CYS A 524 -1.20 32.22 -3.57
C CYS A 524 0.32 32.40 -3.45
N HIS A 525 1.09 31.32 -3.51
CA HIS A 525 2.54 31.36 -3.35
C HIS A 525 3.33 30.95 -4.60
N LYS A 526 2.70 30.36 -5.63
CA LYS A 526 3.35 30.01 -6.92
C LYS A 526 4.56 29.07 -6.77
N GLN A 527 4.51 28.19 -5.77
CA GLN A 527 5.59 27.20 -5.50
C GLN A 527 5.16 25.78 -5.89
N GLY A 528 3.99 25.63 -6.51
CA GLY A 528 3.37 24.34 -6.76
C GLY A 528 2.98 23.64 -5.44
N GLY A 529 3.33 22.36 -5.30
CA GLY A 529 3.06 21.59 -4.08
C GLY A 529 1.57 21.52 -3.75
N ASN A 530 1.19 22.06 -2.60
CA ASN A 530 -0.20 22.03 -2.11
C ASN A 530 -1.20 22.83 -2.96
N GLN A 531 -0.70 23.79 -3.75
CA GLN A 531 -1.51 24.64 -4.63
C GLN A 531 -1.53 24.16 -6.08
N PHE A 532 -0.73 23.15 -6.44
CA PHE A 532 -0.71 22.65 -7.80
C PHE A 532 -1.85 21.66 -8.05
N TRP A 533 -2.77 22.03 -8.93
CA TRP A 533 -3.88 21.19 -9.35
C TRP A 533 -3.79 20.86 -10.84
N MET A 534 -4.50 19.83 -11.26
CA MET A 534 -4.69 19.49 -12.67
C MET A 534 -6.16 19.21 -12.93
N MET A 535 -6.65 19.65 -14.08
CA MET A 535 -8.00 19.34 -14.55
C MET A 535 -7.96 18.26 -15.63
N SER A 536 -8.66 17.15 -15.40
CA SER A 536 -8.77 16.06 -16.38
C SER A 536 -9.70 16.43 -17.52
N LYS A 537 -9.54 15.77 -18.68
CA LYS A 537 -10.47 15.89 -19.83
C LYS A 537 -11.92 15.47 -19.52
N HIS A 538 -12.12 14.82 -18.38
CA HIS A 538 -13.43 14.41 -17.88
C HIS A 538 -14.00 15.35 -16.82
N GLY A 539 -13.30 16.47 -16.54
CA GLY A 539 -13.75 17.52 -15.62
C GLY A 539 -13.43 17.28 -14.15
N GLU A 540 -12.54 16.34 -13.83
CA GLU A 540 -12.07 16.17 -12.45
C GLU A 540 -10.98 17.20 -12.15
N ILE A 541 -11.07 17.90 -11.02
CA ILE A 541 -9.98 18.74 -10.50
C ILE A 541 -9.24 17.91 -9.45
N ARG A 542 -7.96 17.63 -9.71
CA ARG A 542 -7.22 16.61 -8.97
C ARG A 542 -5.77 16.95 -8.71
N ARG A 543 -5.21 16.27 -7.71
CA ARG A 543 -3.78 16.08 -7.51
C ARG A 543 -3.51 14.62 -7.20
N ASP A 544 -2.82 13.95 -8.12
CA ASP A 544 -2.64 12.50 -8.11
C ASP A 544 -4.00 11.78 -7.97
N GLU A 545 -4.23 11.02 -6.89
CA GLU A 545 -5.49 10.30 -6.62
C GLU A 545 -6.51 11.08 -5.80
N ALA A 546 -6.21 12.33 -5.42
CA ALA A 546 -7.10 13.18 -4.65
C ALA A 546 -7.89 14.10 -5.60
N CYS A 547 -9.21 14.00 -5.61
CA CYS A 547 -10.12 14.82 -6.41
C CYS A 547 -10.94 15.75 -5.52
N LEU A 548 -11.30 16.92 -6.04
CA LEU A 548 -12.35 17.75 -5.44
C LEU A 548 -13.70 17.04 -5.61
N ASP A 549 -14.48 16.97 -4.54
CA ASP A 549 -15.80 16.34 -4.50
C ASP A 549 -16.81 17.26 -3.80
N TYR A 550 -18.00 17.38 -4.37
CA TYR A 550 -19.08 18.18 -3.81
C TYR A 550 -20.42 17.43 -3.82
N ALA A 551 -20.95 17.16 -2.62
CA ALA A 551 -22.22 16.48 -2.39
C ALA A 551 -23.23 17.35 -1.61
N GLY A 552 -23.23 18.67 -1.82
CA GLY A 552 -24.17 19.60 -1.18
C GLY A 552 -23.67 20.28 0.11
N GLY A 553 -22.48 19.89 0.62
CA GLY A 553 -21.86 20.44 1.83
C GLY A 553 -20.65 21.34 1.53
N ASP A 554 -19.52 21.08 2.18
CA ASP A 554 -18.24 21.67 1.80
C ASP A 554 -17.66 20.94 0.57
N VAL A 555 -16.79 21.63 -0.19
CA VAL A 555 -15.96 20.95 -1.20
C VAL A 555 -14.85 20.21 -0.45
N ILE A 556 -14.83 18.89 -0.56
CA ILE A 556 -13.89 18.03 0.17
C ILE A 556 -12.89 17.39 -0.78
N LEU A 557 -11.82 16.84 -0.21
CA LEU A 557 -10.99 15.86 -0.91
C LEU A 557 -11.64 14.49 -0.86
N TYR A 558 -11.68 13.80 -1.99
CA TYR A 558 -12.13 12.42 -2.08
C TYR A 558 -11.26 11.63 -3.07
N PRO A 559 -11.11 10.30 -2.91
CA PRO A 559 -10.47 9.48 -3.93
C PRO A 559 -11.07 9.69 -5.33
N CYS A 560 -10.24 9.95 -6.33
CA CYS A 560 -10.68 10.09 -7.70
C CYS A 560 -11.36 8.81 -8.18
N HIS A 561 -12.62 8.89 -8.60
CA HIS A 561 -13.40 7.71 -8.96
C HIS A 561 -13.83 7.64 -10.43
N GLY A 562 -13.62 8.68 -11.24
CA GLY A 562 -13.94 8.67 -12.68
C GLY A 562 -15.43 8.63 -13.03
N SER A 563 -16.32 8.40 -12.06
CA SER A 563 -17.77 8.31 -12.22
C SER A 563 -18.48 9.65 -12.50
N LYS A 564 -17.75 10.73 -12.75
CA LYS A 564 -18.28 12.10 -12.87
C LYS A 564 -19.06 12.49 -11.60
N GLY A 565 -20.37 12.76 -11.71
CA GLY A 565 -21.23 13.10 -10.57
C GLY A 565 -20.67 14.26 -9.74
N ASN A 566 -20.44 13.99 -8.45
CA ASN A 566 -19.93 14.95 -7.46
C ASN A 566 -18.50 15.44 -7.73
N GLN A 567 -17.74 14.75 -8.58
CA GLN A 567 -16.37 15.12 -8.96
C GLN A 567 -16.29 15.79 -10.34
N TYR A 568 -17.44 16.06 -10.97
CA TYR A 568 -17.46 16.69 -12.29
C TYR A 568 -17.58 18.21 -12.18
N PHE A 569 -16.56 18.91 -12.66
CA PHE A 569 -16.50 20.35 -12.80
C PHE A 569 -16.29 20.74 -14.26
N GLU A 570 -17.02 21.76 -14.70
CA GLU A 570 -16.89 22.39 -16.00
C GLU A 570 -16.22 23.75 -15.81
N TYR A 571 -15.12 24.00 -16.52
CA TYR A 571 -14.43 25.28 -16.48
C TYR A 571 -14.79 26.12 -17.69
N ASP A 572 -15.57 27.18 -17.46
CA ASP A 572 -15.81 28.24 -18.43
C ASP A 572 -14.64 29.23 -18.36
N TYR A 573 -13.66 29.04 -19.24
CA TYR A 573 -12.45 29.87 -19.26
C TYR A 573 -12.71 31.32 -19.68
N LYS A 574 -13.79 31.60 -20.42
CA LYS A 574 -14.12 32.96 -20.88
C LYS A 574 -14.65 33.79 -19.72
N ASN A 575 -15.52 33.20 -18.90
CA ASN A 575 -16.10 33.86 -17.74
C ASN A 575 -15.38 33.52 -16.43
N LYS A 576 -14.30 32.72 -16.50
CA LYS A 576 -13.47 32.26 -15.38
C LYS A 576 -14.26 31.53 -14.29
N ARG A 577 -15.18 30.63 -14.66
CA ARG A 577 -16.08 29.97 -13.71
C ARG A 577 -15.90 28.47 -13.66
N LEU A 578 -15.87 27.94 -12.44
CA LEU A 578 -15.89 26.50 -12.17
C LEU A 578 -17.31 26.09 -11.77
N LYS A 579 -18.03 25.48 -12.71
CA LYS A 579 -19.41 25.04 -12.53
C LYS A 579 -19.45 23.56 -12.15
N HIS A 580 -20.09 23.22 -11.05
CA HIS A 580 -20.33 21.85 -10.65
C HIS A 580 -21.39 21.20 -11.56
N GLY A 581 -21.06 20.03 -12.10
CA GLY A 581 -21.80 19.40 -13.18
C GLY A 581 -23.21 18.94 -12.79
N VAL A 582 -23.42 18.48 -11.56
CA VAL A 582 -24.73 17.99 -11.08
C VAL A 582 -25.61 19.14 -10.59
N SER A 583 -25.13 19.93 -9.62
CA SER A 583 -25.92 21.02 -9.04
C SER A 583 -26.07 22.24 -9.96
N LYS A 584 -25.27 22.32 -11.04
CA LYS A 584 -25.20 23.46 -11.97
C LYS A 584 -24.82 24.79 -11.31
N GLN A 585 -24.32 24.74 -10.08
CA GLN A 585 -23.86 25.87 -9.29
C GLN A 585 -22.36 26.12 -9.48
N CYS A 586 -21.89 27.30 -9.13
CA CYS A 586 -20.52 27.74 -9.31
C CYS A 586 -19.73 27.70 -7.99
N MET A 587 -18.47 27.29 -8.09
CA MET A 587 -17.51 27.35 -7.00
C MET A 587 -17.18 28.81 -6.67
N SER A 588 -17.14 29.14 -5.38
CA SER A 588 -17.03 30.49 -4.85
C SER A 588 -16.18 30.49 -3.57
N ILE A 589 -15.49 31.59 -3.30
CA ILE A 589 -14.88 31.86 -2.00
C ILE A 589 -15.89 32.54 -1.06
N SER A 590 -15.89 32.19 0.22
CA SER A 590 -16.68 32.91 1.24
C SER A 590 -16.21 34.36 1.41
N LYS A 591 -17.11 35.29 1.73
CA LYS A 591 -16.75 36.72 1.86
C LYS A 591 -15.69 37.00 2.93
N ASP A 592 -15.60 36.14 3.95
CA ASP A 592 -14.56 36.18 4.99
C ASP A 592 -13.24 35.49 4.58
N LYS A 593 -13.17 34.98 3.34
CA LYS A 593 -12.02 34.30 2.72
C LYS A 593 -11.57 33.00 3.42
N LYS A 594 -12.44 32.41 4.26
CA LYS A 594 -12.08 31.24 5.07
C LYS A 594 -12.38 29.89 4.43
N LYS A 595 -13.34 29.82 3.50
CA LYS A 595 -13.75 28.53 2.92
C LYS A 595 -14.18 28.62 1.46
N LEU A 596 -14.04 27.48 0.79
CA LEU A 596 -14.69 27.20 -0.48
C LEU A 596 -16.17 26.87 -0.26
N GLN A 597 -16.99 27.24 -1.22
CA GLN A 597 -18.43 26.98 -1.22
C GLN A 597 -18.91 26.86 -2.66
N VAL A 598 -20.05 26.20 -2.85
CA VAL A 598 -20.72 26.09 -4.16
C VAL A 598 -22.08 26.75 -4.04
N ARG A 599 -22.36 27.75 -4.88
CA ARG A 599 -23.57 28.59 -4.83
C ARG A 599 -24.07 28.92 -6.22
N GLU A 600 -25.25 29.52 -6.31
CA GLU A 600 -25.81 29.94 -7.59
C GLU A 600 -24.82 30.80 -8.39
N CYS A 601 -24.73 30.52 -9.69
CA CYS A 601 -23.79 31.20 -10.58
C CYS A 601 -24.23 32.64 -10.82
N ASP A 602 -23.44 33.62 -10.37
CA ASP A 602 -23.70 35.05 -10.60
C ASP A 602 -22.57 35.67 -11.42
N PRO A 603 -22.81 36.07 -12.69
CA PRO A 603 -21.83 36.70 -13.58
C PRO A 603 -21.08 37.90 -12.99
N ASN A 604 -21.64 38.59 -12.00
CA ASN A 604 -21.06 39.79 -11.39
C ASN A 604 -20.36 39.51 -10.06
N ASP A 605 -20.37 38.26 -9.57
CA ASP A 605 -19.73 37.87 -8.32
C ASP A 605 -18.26 37.46 -8.54
N ASP A 606 -17.35 38.39 -8.24
CA ASP A 606 -15.89 38.16 -8.36
C ASP A 606 -15.37 37.05 -7.43
N THR A 607 -16.12 36.65 -6.41
CA THR A 607 -15.75 35.50 -5.57
C THR A 607 -15.84 34.18 -6.32
N GLN A 608 -16.46 34.16 -7.51
CA GLN A 608 -16.64 32.98 -8.37
C GLN A 608 -15.65 32.95 -9.56
N ASN A 609 -14.76 33.94 -9.65
CA ASN A 609 -13.78 34.04 -10.73
C ASN A 609 -12.51 33.26 -10.36
N TRP A 610 -12.20 32.22 -11.14
CA TRP A 610 -11.07 31.32 -10.95
C TRP A 610 -10.16 31.34 -12.17
N ASN A 611 -8.87 31.61 -11.94
CA ASN A 611 -7.83 31.52 -12.97
C ASN A 611 -7.01 30.25 -12.77
N TRP A 612 -6.59 29.67 -13.88
CA TRP A 612 -5.56 28.65 -13.93
C TRP A 612 -4.28 29.25 -14.49
N ASP A 613 -3.12 28.78 -14.03
CA ASP A 613 -1.83 29.19 -14.61
C ASP A 613 -1.71 28.74 -16.07
N GLU A 614 -2.12 27.50 -16.36
CA GLU A 614 -2.15 26.94 -17.70
C GLU A 614 -3.53 26.38 -18.04
N TYR A 615 -4.04 26.71 -19.22
CA TYR A 615 -5.27 26.15 -19.77
C TYR A 615 -5.10 25.88 -21.27
N SER A 616 -5.37 24.65 -21.67
CA SER A 616 -5.20 24.11 -23.03
C SER A 616 -6.54 23.59 -23.56
N PRO A 617 -7.41 24.45 -24.13
CA PRO A 617 -8.74 24.04 -24.60
C PRO A 617 -8.68 22.97 -25.69
N ASP A 618 -7.59 22.92 -26.46
CA ASP A 618 -7.38 21.95 -27.55
C ASP A 618 -7.34 20.48 -27.07
N LYS A 619 -7.11 20.27 -25.77
CA LYS A 619 -7.11 18.93 -25.15
C LYS A 619 -8.51 18.47 -24.72
N LEU A 620 -9.53 19.33 -24.81
CA LEU A 620 -10.91 18.91 -24.57
C LEU A 620 -11.40 17.97 -25.68
N PRO A 621 -12.29 17.01 -25.38
CA PRO A 621 -12.93 16.19 -26.40
C PRO A 621 -13.62 17.07 -27.44
N LYS A 622 -13.46 16.79 -28.75
CA LYS A 622 -14.03 17.61 -29.85
C LYS A 622 -15.56 17.77 -29.83
N ASN A 623 -16.27 16.99 -29.02
CA ASN A 623 -17.73 17.10 -28.81
C ASN A 623 -18.13 18.02 -27.64
N TYR A 624 -17.18 18.66 -26.96
CA TYR A 624 -17.48 19.53 -25.81
C TYR A 624 -18.29 20.78 -26.21
N ASP A 625 -18.23 21.18 -27.48
CA ASP A 625 -18.92 22.38 -28.02
C ASP A 625 -20.27 22.09 -28.69
N ASN A 626 -20.76 20.84 -28.71
CA ASN A 626 -22.04 20.49 -29.35
C ASN A 626 -22.97 19.71 -28.39
N ASN A 627 -23.83 20.43 -27.67
CA ASN A 627 -25.21 20.02 -27.32
C ASN A 627 -25.52 18.54 -26.95
N GLU A 628 -24.63 17.81 -26.27
CA GLU A 628 -24.93 16.46 -25.73
C GLU A 628 -25.31 16.45 -24.23
N ILE A 629 -25.86 17.56 -23.71
CA ILE A 629 -26.43 17.61 -22.34
C ILE A 629 -27.93 17.22 -22.33
N GLN A 630 -28.55 16.90 -23.48
CA GLN A 630 -29.97 16.55 -23.55
C GLN A 630 -30.32 15.05 -23.47
N LYS A 631 -29.38 14.14 -23.14
CA LYS A 631 -29.69 12.70 -23.01
C LYS A 631 -29.15 12.02 -21.75
N VAL A 632 -29.07 12.74 -20.64
CA VAL A 632 -28.92 12.13 -19.31
C VAL A 632 -30.04 12.65 -18.40
N GLY A 633 -31.26 12.36 -18.81
CA GLY A 633 -32.45 12.39 -17.98
C GLY A 633 -33.15 11.05 -18.22
N ASP A 634 -33.53 10.40 -17.11
CA ASP A 634 -34.14 9.07 -17.01
C ASP A 634 -33.18 7.88 -17.18
N TYR A 635 -32.50 7.51 -16.08
CA TYR A 635 -32.39 6.13 -15.56
C TYR A 635 -32.12 6.15 -14.06
#